data_AF-A0AA36NG65-F1
#
_entry.id   AF-A0AA36NG65-F1
#
_cell.length_a   1.000
_cell.length_b   1.000
_cell.length_c   1.000
_cell.angle_alpha   90.00
_cell.angle_beta   90.00
_cell.angle_gamma   90.00
#
_symmetry.space_group_name_H-M   'P 1'
#
loop_
_entity.id
_entity.type
_entity.pdbx_description
1 polymer ?
#
loop_
_entity_poly.entity_id
_entity_poly.type
_entity_poly.pdbx_seq_one_letter_code
_entity_poly.pdbx_strand_id
1 'polypeptide(L)'
;MRLILFLVVCEFTWSYRPESQVELGRDEEICREVDASSFCNLILDDGDCVRLPVGGIRLRERSCHLQGPKEGLARVLPNEKDKETVTVRAVNAVVNISGAFQFYRVRLDAKQLQLHGARLSFRKTSILQKIIESTSSTPKTHTATTTTKPASRKSKFLKRGSRTSRWKPQVTKKRDKDGGALRADRGGMKLVDSTLEVFESEARYGGAIALSSQSQLSLVNSTIVTEQTFATAGGSIHAPNTRLAHNSHIVISHSVAASYGGGISALRLLVSKSNSSISIRNATANSYAGGVDAGRLVLHDSVLRISRARASGAACKGAAISVFVMIGQNTTVEIDDARSGENGACINAMKSLTLKGSSIVASGCHTGLKGSVAVGALLQLDNSTVEISNSTAKFGGGCLLAEKVRMTHSNLRCLRVVSEVGSEALEVANLRMTGSHLSLTGTANSSGNAVEMGRDAQKWKETRQPPTFKMFEGSSLHIADFHSGILSGFNNSLLVGNASFHRLKHYAVAAQEARLLSVIGANISDVDGVAFSCDGCRRMRLLEVSGQRLGALARGTGLRTWQLQRLQAGCRCDVPCVQLAMTATGLKEATHGATHGPRPWHLDMRLTAEDANLKEAPVLVDIEAPKVSGSSQELEVTCPPGSFSFVQESSGVQETLDSFDLLHLSKYERDRQEFLKLGFNDTCCASPRFFKRHAEFRSRNFTAPFYIFPAMNVTCDPAAYACVCTDPKCHQQIRRTATASTRVSCIACPMGQYSLLPSTRPLKGDHEGQINLPAGAGGSSCISCDNIARQVGKSLVCSGSTVQVPRGMMALEQDAGNLTFFRCPNALACPGGNMAAKSRACALGYEGSSPGCTTCMEGFGKKNTDPFVCKPCGRLFLGWAYFLLVPIVPVILAVRSAGETEKERMSMMIKVILSFGTFVANVQMVLQQTDIYDRFEHELKLTLGLIASEEVASDALLSTSFDCLLGAAGTRWDRLGFQAFHPALLLIIFALMELCAQKAFQASWVRCCIVLGNSFLPPVFAAFLEWTPCFHMQKREDGSFDSFSSYKTQESCNHVMGFSMPLLGSLLLLLGGPLYWAVLVSRSRDWPQRKEYIGFLIAGYSDHCEWWESTVLLRKALLTGAMVLLPVSYAPISLVIMTACIMLAALVGHLAIRPYKDSFMNVLEGSVLTYSMVALIMTLYLMSKNWTSTNKVVVFIVLVLSNAVTCIALLVVFLLVALRGTKEKSAEES
;
A
#
# COMPACT_ATOMS: atom_id res chain seq x y z
N MET A 1 32.87 31.47 10.91
CA MET A 1 31.52 32.05 10.93
C MET A 1 31.47 33.45 10.25
N ARG A 2 32.06 33.61 9.06
CA ARG A 2 32.08 34.88 8.28
C ARG A 2 32.17 34.64 6.75
N LEU A 3 31.52 33.60 6.23
CA LEU A 3 31.61 33.25 4.79
C LEU A 3 30.29 32.68 4.20
N ILE A 4 29.14 33.07 4.75
CA ILE A 4 27.81 32.63 4.26
C ILE A 4 26.84 33.83 4.32
N LEU A 5 27.21 34.97 3.71
CA LEU A 5 26.39 36.19 3.74
C LEU A 5 26.65 37.16 2.57
N PHE A 6 26.87 36.66 1.34
CA PHE A 6 27.26 37.56 0.23
C PHE A 6 26.70 37.26 -1.18
N LEU A 7 25.63 36.48 -1.34
CA LEU A 7 25.01 36.27 -2.66
C LEU A 7 23.47 36.23 -2.62
N VAL A 8 22.84 37.39 -2.39
CA VAL A 8 21.45 37.67 -2.80
C VAL A 8 21.32 39.16 -3.18
N VAL A 9 20.53 39.45 -4.22
CA VAL A 9 19.99 40.76 -4.67
C VAL A 9 20.86 41.64 -5.60
N CYS A 10 20.24 41.97 -6.76
CA CYS A 10 20.35 43.12 -7.69
C CYS A 10 20.54 42.67 -9.16
N GLU A 11 19.83 43.18 -10.17
CA GLU A 11 18.55 43.92 -10.24
C GLU A 11 17.92 43.84 -11.66
N PHE A 12 16.67 44.29 -11.75
CA PHE A 12 15.87 44.88 -12.85
C PHE A 12 16.62 45.52 -14.08
N THR A 13 16.02 45.88 -15.24
CA THR A 13 14.63 46.23 -15.67
C THR A 13 14.48 46.26 -17.23
N TRP A 14 13.25 46.51 -17.74
CA TRP A 14 12.88 47.10 -19.09
C TRP A 14 12.98 46.20 -20.35
N SER A 15 12.19 46.36 -21.44
CA SER A 15 11.03 47.24 -21.75
C SER A 15 10.03 46.56 -22.75
N TYR A 16 9.05 47.29 -23.29
CA TYR A 16 7.80 46.80 -23.94
C TYR A 16 7.67 47.18 -25.45
N ARG A 17 6.66 46.58 -26.15
CA ARG A 17 6.05 46.97 -27.48
C ARG A 17 6.72 46.43 -28.78
N PRO A 18 5.99 46.33 -29.93
CA PRO A 18 4.84 45.45 -30.22
C PRO A 18 5.02 44.54 -31.48
N GLU A 19 4.00 43.74 -31.80
CA GLU A 19 3.99 42.74 -32.90
C GLU A 19 4.04 43.30 -34.33
N SER A 20 4.64 42.51 -35.24
CA SER A 20 4.27 42.46 -36.66
C SER A 20 4.41 41.02 -37.20
N GLN A 21 3.35 40.42 -37.74
CA GLN A 21 3.45 39.14 -38.44
C GLN A 21 3.86 39.35 -39.89
N VAL A 22 4.80 38.52 -40.37
CA VAL A 22 5.19 38.43 -41.79
C VAL A 22 4.91 37.02 -42.27
N GLU A 23 4.03 36.88 -43.27
CA GLU A 23 3.86 35.63 -44.00
C GLU A 23 4.99 35.48 -45.02
N LEU A 24 5.79 34.42 -44.91
CA LEU A 24 6.87 34.10 -45.85
C LEU A 24 6.41 33.07 -46.88
N GLY A 25 6.52 33.45 -48.16
CA GLY A 25 6.24 32.60 -49.31
C GLY A 25 7.25 31.46 -49.49
N ARG A 26 6.92 30.52 -50.38
CA ARG A 26 7.80 29.38 -50.69
C ARG A 26 8.83 29.74 -51.76
N ASP A 27 10.04 30.00 -51.33
CA ASP A 27 11.25 29.79 -52.14
C ASP A 27 12.13 28.73 -51.46
N GLU A 28 12.87 27.94 -52.25
CA GLU A 28 13.70 26.84 -51.72
C GLU A 28 14.98 27.36 -51.05
N GLU A 29 14.92 27.60 -49.74
CA GLU A 29 16.07 28.02 -48.91
C GLU A 29 17.29 27.07 -49.03
N ILE A 30 18.45 27.67 -49.30
CA ILE A 30 19.74 26.97 -49.39
C ILE A 30 20.30 26.79 -47.97
N CYS A 31 20.00 25.65 -47.35
CA CYS A 31 20.50 25.30 -46.02
C CYS A 31 22.00 24.93 -46.03
N ARG A 32 22.77 25.43 -45.06
CA ARG A 32 24.20 25.16 -44.88
C ARG A 32 24.44 23.75 -44.32
N GLU A 33 25.32 22.97 -44.94
CA GLU A 33 25.80 21.71 -44.33
C GLU A 33 26.85 22.02 -43.24
N VAL A 34 26.76 21.32 -42.10
CA VAL A 34 27.64 21.53 -40.93
C VAL A 34 28.28 20.20 -40.53
N ASP A 35 29.61 20.19 -40.42
CA ASP A 35 30.37 19.00 -40.02
C ASP A 35 30.03 18.52 -38.61
N ALA A 36 30.04 17.19 -38.42
CA ALA A 36 29.63 16.57 -37.16
C ALA A 36 30.51 16.97 -35.95
N SER A 37 31.74 17.43 -36.18
CA SER A 37 32.67 17.95 -35.17
C SER A 37 32.34 19.36 -34.70
N SER A 38 31.79 20.22 -35.57
CA SER A 38 31.42 21.62 -35.24
C SER A 38 30.00 21.77 -34.71
N PHE A 39 29.23 20.67 -34.63
CA PHE A 39 27.87 20.70 -34.08
C PHE A 39 27.82 21.02 -32.58
N CYS A 40 28.80 20.59 -31.78
CA CYS A 40 28.93 21.11 -30.43
C CYS A 40 29.56 22.49 -30.48
N ASN A 41 28.92 23.44 -29.81
CA ASN A 41 29.20 24.87 -29.86
C ASN A 41 28.73 25.55 -31.18
N LEU A 42 27.77 24.93 -31.89
CA LEU A 42 27.07 25.59 -32.99
C LEU A 42 26.19 26.73 -32.44
N ILE A 43 26.47 27.93 -32.92
CA ILE A 43 25.65 29.13 -32.74
C ILE A 43 24.94 29.39 -34.08
N LEU A 44 23.62 29.58 -34.04
CA LEU A 44 22.80 29.94 -35.20
C LEU A 44 22.08 31.28 -34.93
N ASP A 45 22.01 32.09 -35.97
CA ASP A 45 21.26 33.35 -35.98
C ASP A 45 19.82 33.12 -36.50
N ASP A 46 19.01 34.18 -36.60
CA ASP A 46 17.64 34.04 -37.11
C ASP A 46 17.61 33.78 -38.63
N GLY A 47 16.67 32.95 -39.06
CA GLY A 47 16.56 32.45 -40.44
C GLY A 47 17.56 31.34 -40.81
N ASP A 48 18.56 31.04 -39.98
CA ASP A 48 19.56 30.01 -40.30
C ASP A 48 18.93 28.63 -40.50
N CYS A 49 19.25 28.00 -41.63
CA CYS A 49 18.92 26.61 -41.91
C CYS A 49 20.19 25.75 -42.01
N VAL A 50 20.29 24.72 -41.17
CA VAL A 50 21.42 23.80 -41.13
C VAL A 50 21.00 22.36 -41.47
N ARG A 51 21.79 21.71 -42.34
CA ARG A 51 21.69 20.27 -42.62
C ARG A 51 22.76 19.49 -41.85
N LEU A 52 22.34 18.41 -41.20
CA LEU A 52 23.20 17.55 -40.39
C LEU A 52 23.56 16.23 -41.12
N PRO A 53 24.83 15.79 -41.09
CA PRO A 53 25.33 14.69 -41.91
C PRO A 53 24.69 13.34 -41.63
N VAL A 54 24.68 12.49 -42.67
CA VAL A 54 24.07 11.16 -42.63
C VAL A 54 24.77 10.25 -41.62
N GLY A 55 23.99 9.54 -40.81
CA GLY A 55 24.48 8.59 -39.80
C GLY A 55 24.31 9.05 -38.35
N GLY A 56 23.94 10.32 -38.15
CA GLY A 56 23.73 10.90 -36.82
C GLY A 56 25.04 11.27 -36.13
N ILE A 57 24.95 12.20 -35.18
CA ILE A 57 26.11 12.87 -34.62
C ILE A 57 26.62 12.06 -33.42
N ARG A 58 27.84 11.52 -33.52
CA ARG A 58 28.52 10.81 -32.42
C ARG A 58 29.47 11.78 -31.70
N LEU A 59 29.06 12.22 -30.53
CA LEU A 59 29.82 13.15 -29.72
C LEU A 59 30.75 12.41 -28.77
N ARG A 60 32.03 12.78 -28.77
CA ARG A 60 33.05 12.27 -27.83
C ARG A 60 33.21 13.16 -26.60
N GLU A 61 32.73 14.40 -26.66
CA GLU A 61 32.84 15.40 -25.58
C GLU A 61 31.87 15.13 -24.43
N ARG A 62 32.20 15.64 -23.24
CA ARG A 62 31.41 15.41 -22.00
C ARG A 62 30.17 16.29 -21.89
N SER A 63 30.12 17.38 -22.65
CA SER A 63 29.04 18.36 -22.71
C SER A 63 28.96 18.92 -24.12
N CYS A 64 27.75 19.09 -24.64
CA CYS A 64 27.51 19.69 -25.95
C CYS A 64 26.55 20.86 -25.81
N HIS A 65 26.88 22.00 -26.41
CA HIS A 65 26.07 23.21 -26.35
C HIS A 65 25.55 23.56 -27.75
N LEU A 66 24.24 23.80 -27.85
CA LEU A 66 23.58 24.33 -29.04
C LEU A 66 22.91 25.64 -28.67
N GLN A 67 23.24 26.71 -29.38
CA GLN A 67 22.70 28.04 -29.13
C GLN A 67 22.04 28.56 -30.41
N GLY A 68 20.71 28.58 -30.41
CA GLY A 68 19.91 29.22 -31.44
C GLY A 68 19.72 30.71 -31.15
N PRO A 69 19.02 31.43 -32.04
CA PRO A 69 18.74 32.83 -31.85
C PRO A 69 17.76 33.04 -30.67
N LYS A 70 17.79 34.24 -30.09
CA LYS A 70 16.89 34.62 -28.99
C LYS A 70 15.45 34.85 -29.47
N GLU A 71 15.31 35.33 -30.69
CA GLU A 71 14.05 35.60 -31.38
C GLU A 71 14.08 34.92 -32.77
N GLY A 72 12.92 34.60 -33.34
CA GLY A 72 12.84 33.85 -34.59
C GLY A 72 13.01 32.33 -34.44
N LEU A 73 13.44 31.62 -35.49
CA LEU A 73 13.53 30.14 -35.52
C LEU A 73 14.62 29.61 -36.47
N ALA A 74 15.70 29.07 -35.92
CA ALA A 74 16.67 28.31 -36.72
C ALA A 74 16.13 26.91 -37.09
N ARG A 75 16.28 26.50 -38.36
CA ARG A 75 15.81 25.20 -38.87
C ARG A 75 16.93 24.17 -38.88
N VAL A 76 16.71 23.01 -38.28
CA VAL A 76 17.67 21.90 -38.30
C VAL A 76 17.11 20.72 -39.08
N LEU A 77 17.67 20.49 -40.27
CA LEU A 77 17.27 19.46 -41.22
C LEU A 77 18.24 18.26 -41.21
N PRO A 78 17.75 17.04 -41.46
CA PRO A 78 18.57 15.87 -41.78
C PRO A 78 19.06 15.89 -43.24
N ASN A 79 20.25 15.36 -43.55
CA ASN A 79 20.83 15.47 -44.91
C ASN A 79 20.09 14.71 -46.03
N GLU A 80 19.31 13.68 -45.70
CA GLU A 80 18.62 12.86 -46.71
C GLU A 80 17.13 13.23 -46.82
N LYS A 81 16.64 13.40 -48.06
CA LYS A 81 15.24 13.73 -48.38
C LYS A 81 14.20 12.75 -47.79
N ASP A 82 14.59 11.51 -47.45
CA ASP A 82 13.70 10.47 -46.89
C ASP A 82 13.88 10.19 -45.39
N LYS A 83 14.81 10.86 -44.68
CA LYS A 83 15.08 10.59 -43.25
C LYS A 83 14.53 11.69 -42.36
N GLU A 84 13.34 11.52 -41.80
CA GLU A 84 12.69 12.52 -40.90
C GLU A 84 13.40 12.77 -39.54
N THR A 85 14.44 12.01 -39.18
CA THR A 85 14.94 11.92 -37.79
C THR A 85 16.41 12.33 -37.63
N VAL A 86 16.63 13.43 -36.92
CA VAL A 86 17.93 13.81 -36.37
C VAL A 86 18.27 12.91 -35.19
N THR A 87 19.40 12.21 -35.24
CA THR A 87 19.89 11.38 -34.12
C THR A 87 21.15 11.99 -33.52
N VAL A 88 21.09 12.40 -32.25
CA VAL A 88 22.23 12.88 -31.48
C VAL A 88 22.64 11.79 -30.47
N ARG A 89 23.86 11.29 -30.61
CA ARG A 89 24.41 10.21 -29.80
C ARG A 89 25.58 10.74 -28.97
N ALA A 90 25.28 11.07 -27.72
CA ALA A 90 26.17 11.75 -26.79
C ALA A 90 26.36 10.87 -25.54
N VAL A 91 26.94 9.68 -25.72
CA VAL A 91 26.99 8.65 -24.68
C VAL A 91 27.70 9.18 -23.43
N ASN A 92 27.01 9.15 -22.29
CA ASN A 92 27.43 9.72 -21.00
C ASN A 92 27.54 11.26 -20.92
N ALA A 93 27.25 12.00 -21.99
CA ALA A 93 27.31 13.46 -22.03
C ALA A 93 25.97 14.13 -21.75
N VAL A 94 26.02 15.40 -21.32
CA VAL A 94 24.85 16.28 -21.20
C VAL A 94 24.75 17.14 -22.46
N VAL A 95 23.59 17.16 -23.09
CA VAL A 95 23.29 18.03 -24.24
C VAL A 95 22.48 19.22 -23.73
N ASN A 96 23.02 20.42 -23.91
CA ASN A 96 22.42 21.69 -23.52
C ASN A 96 21.93 22.41 -24.78
N ILE A 97 20.66 22.81 -24.82
CA ILE A 97 20.09 23.60 -25.93
C ILE A 97 19.48 24.89 -25.35
N SER A 98 19.74 26.01 -26.01
CA SER A 98 19.26 27.36 -25.67
C SER A 98 18.88 28.12 -26.94
N GLY A 99 17.93 29.05 -26.88
CA GLY A 99 17.42 29.73 -28.08
C GLY A 99 16.37 28.92 -28.86
N ALA A 100 15.94 29.44 -30.01
CA ALA A 100 14.77 28.97 -30.74
C ALA A 100 15.12 28.07 -31.94
N PHE A 101 14.52 26.88 -32.01
CA PHE A 101 14.77 25.88 -33.06
C PHE A 101 13.50 25.21 -33.56
N GLN A 102 13.47 24.92 -34.86
CA GLN A 102 12.48 24.05 -35.49
C GLN A 102 13.12 22.70 -35.90
N PHE A 103 12.53 21.60 -35.44
CA PHE A 103 12.96 20.22 -35.71
C PHE A 103 11.81 19.37 -36.28
N TYR A 104 12.13 18.34 -37.07
CA TYR A 104 11.13 17.34 -37.50
C TYR A 104 10.98 16.21 -36.48
N ARG A 105 12.08 15.52 -36.16
CA ARG A 105 12.13 14.50 -35.10
C ARG A 105 13.54 14.41 -34.54
N VAL A 106 13.66 14.31 -33.22
CA VAL A 106 14.94 14.26 -32.49
C VAL A 106 15.00 12.99 -31.65
N ARG A 107 16.01 12.16 -31.89
CA ARG A 107 16.35 10.98 -31.09
C ARG A 107 17.66 11.21 -30.35
N LEU A 108 17.62 11.03 -29.03
CA LEU A 108 18.73 11.26 -28.12
C LEU A 108 19.18 9.95 -27.44
N ASP A 109 20.45 9.61 -27.60
CA ASP A 109 21.17 8.58 -26.81
C ASP A 109 22.24 9.32 -25.99
N ALA A 110 21.80 9.98 -24.91
CA ALA A 110 22.60 10.88 -24.08
C ALA A 110 22.49 10.54 -22.58
N LYS A 111 23.23 11.22 -21.69
CA LYS A 111 23.02 11.10 -20.23
C LYS A 111 21.86 11.97 -19.74
N GLN A 112 21.70 13.15 -20.34
CA GLN A 112 20.60 14.08 -20.04
C GLN A 112 20.47 15.09 -21.18
N LEU A 113 19.23 15.45 -21.54
CA LEU A 113 18.95 16.68 -22.29
C LEU A 113 18.59 17.77 -21.30
N GLN A 114 19.20 18.95 -21.43
CA GLN A 114 18.80 20.16 -20.73
C GLN A 114 18.42 21.23 -21.75
N LEU A 115 17.21 21.76 -21.64
CA LEU A 115 16.72 22.91 -22.37
C LEU A 115 16.74 24.10 -21.41
N HIS A 116 17.41 25.20 -21.77
CA HIS A 116 17.56 26.38 -20.92
C HIS A 116 17.31 27.65 -21.74
N GLY A 117 16.20 28.35 -21.46
CA GLY A 117 15.79 29.49 -22.29
C GLY A 117 15.54 29.09 -23.76
N ALA A 118 15.09 27.87 -24.02
CA ALA A 118 14.95 27.33 -25.38
C ALA A 118 13.49 27.31 -25.83
N ARG A 119 13.24 27.56 -27.12
CA ARG A 119 11.93 27.35 -27.76
C ARG A 119 12.07 26.30 -28.85
N LEU A 120 11.60 25.09 -28.59
CA LEU A 120 11.63 24.00 -29.57
C LEU A 120 10.26 23.81 -30.22
N SER A 121 10.20 23.81 -31.54
CA SER A 121 8.98 23.59 -32.31
C SER A 121 9.12 22.36 -33.21
N PHE A 122 8.14 21.46 -33.15
CA PHE A 122 8.03 20.27 -34.00
C PHE A 122 6.69 20.29 -34.73
N ARG A 123 6.70 20.15 -36.07
CA ARG A 123 5.49 20.11 -36.90
C ARG A 123 5.57 18.97 -37.91
N LYS A 124 4.44 18.30 -38.17
CA LYS A 124 4.26 17.28 -39.22
C LYS A 124 5.28 16.13 -39.17
N THR A 125 5.14 15.25 -38.18
CA THR A 125 5.97 14.01 -38.08
C THR A 125 5.28 12.77 -38.67
N SER A 126 4.15 12.97 -39.38
CA SER A 126 3.32 11.92 -39.96
C SER A 126 3.62 11.65 -41.45
N ILE A 127 3.62 10.37 -41.83
CA ILE A 127 3.78 9.89 -43.22
C ILE A 127 2.45 9.93 -44.00
N LEU A 128 1.35 10.27 -43.32
CA LEU A 128 -0.02 9.92 -43.74
C LEU A 128 -0.51 10.62 -45.03
N GLN A 129 0.13 11.70 -45.45
CA GLN A 129 -0.28 12.44 -46.66
C GLN A 129 -0.15 11.60 -47.94
N LYS A 130 0.90 10.75 -48.08
CA LYS A 130 1.07 9.84 -49.24
C LYS A 130 -0.01 8.74 -49.35
N ILE A 131 -0.75 8.44 -48.28
CA ILE A 131 -1.81 7.40 -48.29
C ILE A 131 -3.19 8.01 -48.58
N ILE A 132 -3.40 9.28 -48.21
CA ILE A 132 -4.66 9.99 -48.50
C ILE A 132 -4.68 10.47 -49.96
N GLU A 133 -3.56 10.97 -50.50
CA GLU A 133 -3.48 11.37 -51.91
C GLU A 133 -3.67 10.18 -52.88
N SER A 134 -3.23 8.97 -52.49
CA SER A 134 -3.46 7.73 -53.28
C SER A 134 -4.86 7.12 -53.16
N THR A 135 -5.78 7.74 -52.39
CA THR A 135 -7.19 7.32 -52.30
C THR A 135 -8.19 8.36 -52.85
N SER A 136 -7.71 9.46 -53.42
CA SER A 136 -8.54 10.49 -54.06
C SER A 136 -8.88 10.18 -55.53
N SER A 137 -9.55 9.05 -55.80
CA SER A 137 -10.21 8.85 -57.10
C SER A 137 -11.63 9.44 -57.09
N THR A 138 -11.93 10.25 -58.09
CA THR A 138 -13.17 11.06 -58.21
C THR A 138 -14.45 10.20 -58.20
N PRO A 139 -15.53 10.63 -57.49
CA PRO A 139 -16.79 9.92 -57.52
C PRO A 139 -17.50 10.11 -58.87
N LYS A 140 -17.62 9.03 -59.66
CA LYS A 140 -18.50 9.01 -60.83
C LYS A 140 -19.96 8.97 -60.37
N THR A 141 -20.73 9.96 -60.80
CA THR A 141 -22.19 9.99 -60.70
C THR A 141 -22.82 8.85 -61.49
N HIS A 142 -23.60 7.99 -60.82
CA HIS A 142 -24.58 7.13 -61.50
C HIS A 142 -25.97 7.34 -60.89
N THR A 143 -26.85 7.86 -61.74
CA THR A 143 -28.30 7.92 -61.54
C THR A 143 -28.88 6.52 -61.36
N ALA A 144 -29.72 6.32 -60.33
CA ALA A 144 -30.52 5.11 -60.15
C ALA A 144 -31.99 5.42 -60.46
N THR A 145 -32.50 4.86 -61.56
CA THR A 145 -33.89 4.93 -61.96
C THR A 145 -34.79 4.05 -61.08
N THR A 146 -36.01 4.52 -60.84
CA THR A 146 -37.06 3.82 -60.10
C THR A 146 -37.72 2.72 -60.92
N THR A 147 -37.82 1.51 -60.37
CA THR A 147 -38.86 0.53 -60.77
C THR A 147 -39.43 -0.22 -59.57
N THR A 148 -40.75 -0.35 -59.55
CA THR A 148 -41.57 -0.97 -58.50
C THR A 148 -42.00 -2.39 -58.88
N LYS A 149 -42.05 -3.33 -57.92
CA LYS A 149 -43.28 -4.08 -57.52
C LYS A 149 -43.00 -5.17 -56.44
N PRO A 150 -44.02 -5.71 -55.74
CA PRO A 150 -43.86 -6.34 -54.41
C PRO A 150 -44.22 -7.84 -54.34
N ALA A 151 -43.78 -8.56 -53.28
CA ALA A 151 -44.53 -9.66 -52.65
C ALA A 151 -44.00 -10.15 -51.28
N SER A 152 -44.84 -10.01 -50.24
CA SER A 152 -45.10 -10.98 -49.14
C SER A 152 -44.08 -11.35 -48.03
N ARG A 153 -44.56 -11.20 -46.79
CA ARG A 153 -44.49 -12.15 -45.63
C ARG A 153 -43.13 -12.72 -45.16
N LYS A 154 -42.56 -12.13 -44.09
CA LYS A 154 -42.77 -12.56 -42.68
C LYS A 154 -41.97 -11.70 -41.70
N SER A 155 -42.56 -11.42 -40.53
CA SER A 155 -42.01 -10.55 -39.48
C SER A 155 -40.86 -11.20 -38.69
N LYS A 156 -39.70 -10.53 -38.60
CA LYS A 156 -38.72 -10.71 -37.53
C LYS A 156 -38.22 -9.34 -37.03
N PHE A 157 -38.05 -9.24 -35.71
CA PHE A 157 -37.70 -8.01 -34.99
C PHE A 157 -36.43 -7.33 -35.53
N LEU A 158 -36.55 -6.03 -35.84
CA LEU A 158 -35.44 -5.18 -36.24
C LEU A 158 -34.56 -4.80 -35.03
N LYS A 159 -33.33 -5.33 -34.97
CA LYS A 159 -32.26 -4.69 -34.22
C LYS A 159 -31.85 -3.40 -34.94
N ARG A 160 -32.20 -2.23 -34.39
CA ARG A 160 -31.62 -0.94 -34.80
C ARG A 160 -30.12 -0.94 -34.49
N GLY A 161 -29.29 -1.26 -35.48
CA GLY A 161 -27.85 -1.09 -35.38
C GLY A 161 -27.48 0.39 -35.55
N SER A 162 -26.96 1.03 -34.49
CA SER A 162 -26.38 2.36 -34.63
C SER A 162 -25.08 2.26 -35.44
N ARG A 163 -25.10 2.82 -36.66
CA ARG A 163 -23.88 3.07 -37.45
C ARG A 163 -23.04 4.15 -36.77
N THR A 164 -22.25 3.75 -35.78
CA THR A 164 -21.05 4.51 -35.42
C THR A 164 -19.94 4.12 -36.38
N SER A 165 -19.42 5.10 -37.13
CA SER A 165 -18.31 4.88 -38.07
C SER A 165 -17.06 4.48 -37.30
N ARG A 166 -16.77 3.18 -37.29
CA ARG A 166 -15.72 2.55 -36.48
C ARG A 166 -14.34 2.84 -37.08
N TRP A 167 -13.83 4.04 -36.83
CA TRP A 167 -12.47 4.43 -37.22
C TRP A 167 -11.46 3.51 -36.51
N LYS A 168 -10.91 2.55 -37.25
CA LYS A 168 -9.79 1.70 -36.84
C LYS A 168 -8.55 2.18 -37.57
N PRO A 169 -7.67 2.98 -36.96
CA PRO A 169 -6.36 3.23 -37.55
C PRO A 169 -5.61 1.89 -37.62
N GLN A 170 -5.44 1.37 -38.84
CA GLN A 170 -4.59 0.19 -39.06
C GLN A 170 -3.13 0.63 -39.02
N VAL A 171 -2.55 0.61 -37.83
CA VAL A 171 -1.09 0.78 -37.67
C VAL A 171 -0.40 -0.44 -38.29
N THR A 172 0.04 -0.30 -39.54
CA THR A 172 0.70 -1.37 -40.29
C THR A 172 2.03 -1.73 -39.65
N LYS A 173 2.35 -3.04 -39.56
CA LYS A 173 3.60 -3.56 -39.02
C LYS A 173 4.82 -3.16 -39.88
N LYS A 174 5.37 -1.95 -39.71
CA LYS A 174 6.73 -1.58 -40.12
C LYS A 174 7.56 -1.23 -38.87
N ARG A 175 8.83 -1.66 -38.86
CA ARG A 175 9.73 -1.55 -37.70
C ARG A 175 10.22 -0.10 -37.47
N ASP A 176 10.77 0.13 -36.29
CA ASP A 176 11.68 1.23 -35.88
C ASP A 176 11.14 2.58 -35.34
N LYS A 177 9.84 2.91 -35.44
CA LYS A 177 9.28 4.16 -34.85
C LYS A 177 8.83 4.04 -33.38
N ASP A 178 9.69 3.54 -32.48
CA ASP A 178 9.36 3.37 -31.04
C ASP A 178 9.38 4.68 -30.18
N GLY A 179 9.10 5.86 -30.75
CA GLY A 179 9.01 7.11 -29.97
C GLY A 179 8.58 8.36 -30.73
N GLY A 180 8.20 9.40 -29.97
CA GLY A 180 7.62 10.67 -30.42
C GLY A 180 8.45 11.56 -31.34
N ALA A 181 8.03 12.83 -31.40
CA ALA A 181 8.82 13.92 -31.98
C ALA A 181 10.17 14.08 -31.24
N LEU A 182 10.17 13.92 -29.91
CA LEU A 182 11.37 13.87 -29.09
C LEU A 182 11.44 12.54 -28.32
N ARG A 183 12.56 11.83 -28.48
CA ARG A 183 12.82 10.54 -27.81
C ARG A 183 14.16 10.55 -27.08
N ALA A 184 14.18 10.19 -25.80
CA ALA A 184 15.42 9.89 -25.07
C ALA A 184 15.45 8.41 -24.68
N ASP A 185 16.33 7.64 -25.34
CA ASP A 185 16.53 6.21 -25.05
C ASP A 185 17.30 6.02 -23.75
N ARG A 186 18.22 6.95 -23.47
CA ARG A 186 18.98 7.04 -22.23
C ARG A 186 18.90 8.49 -21.74
N GLY A 187 18.87 8.65 -20.43
CA GLY A 187 18.91 9.95 -19.78
C GLY A 187 17.56 10.67 -19.64
N GLY A 188 17.46 11.49 -18.60
CA GLY A 188 16.31 12.36 -18.39
C GLY A 188 16.30 13.57 -19.34
N MET A 189 15.15 14.22 -19.43
CA MET A 189 14.98 15.53 -20.07
C MET A 189 14.60 16.56 -19.01
N LYS A 190 15.34 17.67 -18.95
CA LYS A 190 15.11 18.80 -18.05
C LYS A 190 14.82 20.05 -18.87
N LEU A 191 13.68 20.69 -18.66
CA LEU A 191 13.35 22.01 -19.19
C LEU A 191 13.49 23.03 -18.06
N VAL A 192 14.16 24.14 -18.36
CA VAL A 192 14.34 25.31 -17.49
C VAL A 192 14.06 26.54 -18.32
N ASP A 193 13.11 27.38 -17.91
CA ASP A 193 12.71 28.60 -18.64
C ASP A 193 12.44 28.37 -20.15
N SER A 194 11.92 27.18 -20.50
CA SER A 194 11.86 26.68 -21.89
C SER A 194 10.46 26.33 -22.34
N THR A 195 10.21 26.48 -23.64
CA THR A 195 8.95 26.11 -24.31
C THR A 195 9.19 25.00 -25.33
N LEU A 196 8.36 23.96 -25.30
CA LEU A 196 8.39 22.85 -26.25
C LEU A 196 7.01 22.67 -26.89
N GLU A 197 6.91 22.90 -28.19
CA GLU A 197 5.69 22.80 -28.99
C GLU A 197 5.78 21.59 -29.94
N VAL A 198 4.77 20.73 -29.95
CA VAL A 198 4.71 19.56 -30.87
C VAL A 198 3.33 19.42 -31.50
N PHE A 199 3.27 19.53 -32.82
CA PHE A 199 2.05 19.44 -33.62
C PHE A 199 2.10 18.25 -34.60
N GLU A 200 0.99 17.53 -34.74
CA GLU A 200 0.79 16.47 -35.75
C GLU A 200 1.87 15.36 -35.68
N SER A 201 1.90 14.61 -34.57
CA SER A 201 2.97 13.65 -34.31
C SER A 201 2.51 12.24 -33.94
N GLU A 202 3.04 11.25 -34.67
CA GLU A 202 2.66 9.83 -34.55
C GLU A 202 3.85 8.97 -34.08
N ALA A 203 3.63 8.12 -33.08
CA ALA A 203 4.64 7.22 -32.51
C ALA A 203 4.06 5.93 -31.93
N ARG A 204 4.92 5.01 -31.47
CA ARG A 204 4.48 3.89 -30.63
C ARG A 204 4.30 4.28 -29.16
N TYR A 205 5.22 5.07 -28.61
CA TYR A 205 5.18 5.57 -27.24
C TYR A 205 5.32 7.08 -27.29
N GLY A 206 4.53 7.82 -26.53
CA GLY A 206 4.72 9.26 -26.34
C GLY A 206 4.66 10.05 -27.65
N GLY A 207 3.47 10.34 -28.19
CA GLY A 207 3.33 10.95 -29.52
C GLY A 207 4.19 12.21 -29.72
N ALA A 208 4.30 13.04 -28.68
CA ALA A 208 5.29 14.11 -28.60
C ALA A 208 6.59 13.69 -27.92
N ILE A 209 6.52 13.14 -26.69
CA ILE A 209 7.70 12.88 -25.84
C ILE A 209 7.71 11.43 -25.36
N ALA A 210 8.79 10.70 -25.70
CA ALA A 210 9.03 9.33 -25.27
C ALA A 210 10.34 9.20 -24.48
N LEU A 211 10.25 8.86 -23.19
CA LEU A 211 11.41 8.59 -22.34
C LEU A 211 11.45 7.12 -21.91
N SER A 212 12.66 6.54 -21.80
CA SER A 212 12.85 5.16 -21.34
C SER A 212 12.50 4.94 -19.86
N SER A 213 12.34 3.68 -19.45
CA SER A 213 11.85 3.24 -18.12
C SER A 213 12.55 3.87 -16.90
N GLN A 214 13.84 4.20 -17.04
CA GLN A 214 14.68 4.78 -15.98
C GLN A 214 14.78 6.32 -16.05
N SER A 215 14.25 6.93 -17.10
CA SER A 215 14.45 8.34 -17.41
C SER A 215 13.40 9.23 -16.73
N GLN A 216 13.76 10.50 -16.52
CA GLN A 216 12.92 11.49 -15.86
C GLN A 216 12.66 12.70 -16.77
N LEU A 217 11.39 13.10 -16.89
CA LEU A 217 10.98 14.41 -17.40
C LEU A 217 10.91 15.39 -16.22
N SER A 218 11.61 16.52 -16.30
CA SER A 218 11.59 17.57 -15.27
C SER A 218 11.34 18.93 -15.93
N LEU A 219 10.31 19.65 -15.51
CA LEU A 219 10.03 21.02 -15.94
C LEU A 219 10.26 21.98 -14.78
N VAL A 220 10.90 23.12 -15.06
CA VAL A 220 11.07 24.27 -14.16
C VAL A 220 10.77 25.53 -14.95
N ASN A 221 9.76 26.32 -14.55
CA ASN A 221 9.29 27.52 -15.24
C ASN A 221 9.15 27.33 -16.76
N SER A 222 8.61 26.18 -17.16
CA SER A 222 8.66 25.70 -18.55
C SER A 222 7.31 25.22 -19.04
N THR A 223 7.05 25.40 -20.33
CA THR A 223 5.78 25.05 -20.98
C THR A 223 5.97 23.96 -22.01
N ILE A 224 5.10 22.94 -21.99
CA ILE A 224 4.99 21.94 -23.06
C ILE A 224 3.59 22.07 -23.69
N VAL A 225 3.52 22.29 -24.99
CA VAL A 225 2.28 22.33 -25.78
C VAL A 225 2.32 21.17 -26.77
N THR A 226 1.28 20.34 -26.80
CA THR A 226 1.17 19.25 -27.77
C THR A 226 -0.22 19.18 -28.37
N GLU A 227 -0.30 19.10 -29.70
CA GLU A 227 -1.56 19.02 -30.43
C GLU A 227 -1.55 17.92 -31.49
N GLN A 228 -2.68 17.21 -31.63
CA GLN A 228 -2.89 16.17 -32.65
C GLN A 228 -1.83 15.06 -32.60
N THR A 229 -1.60 14.52 -31.39
CA THR A 229 -0.61 13.46 -31.15
C THR A 229 -1.24 12.07 -31.06
N PHE A 230 -0.64 11.08 -31.71
CA PHE A 230 -1.08 9.69 -31.67
C PHE A 230 0.02 8.76 -31.14
N ALA A 231 -0.32 7.86 -30.21
CA ALA A 231 0.58 6.81 -29.73
C ALA A 231 -0.13 5.48 -29.39
N THR A 232 0.63 4.43 -29.07
CA THR A 232 0.08 3.24 -28.39
C THR A 232 -0.08 3.48 -26.89
N ALA A 233 0.87 4.18 -26.27
CA ALA A 233 0.87 4.53 -24.86
C ALA A 233 1.41 5.95 -24.65
N GLY A 234 0.73 6.75 -23.81
CA GLY A 234 1.00 8.17 -23.61
C GLY A 234 0.76 8.94 -24.90
N GLY A 235 -0.50 9.22 -25.23
CA GLY A 235 -0.88 9.76 -26.55
C GLY A 235 -0.04 10.98 -26.95
N SER A 236 0.28 11.85 -25.99
CA SER A 236 1.29 12.91 -26.14
C SER A 236 2.59 12.57 -25.39
N ILE A 237 2.50 12.18 -24.12
CA ILE A 237 3.68 12.03 -23.25
C ILE A 237 3.71 10.62 -22.64
N HIS A 238 4.79 9.88 -22.91
CA HIS A 238 5.14 8.64 -22.20
C HIS A 238 6.47 8.85 -21.47
N ALA A 239 6.37 9.13 -20.17
CA ALA A 239 7.51 9.49 -19.33
C ALA A 239 7.34 8.88 -17.93
N PRO A 240 8.05 7.78 -17.62
CA PRO A 240 7.86 7.01 -16.39
C PRO A 240 7.96 7.83 -15.11
N ASN A 241 8.92 8.75 -15.04
CA ASN A 241 9.04 9.70 -13.93
C ASN A 241 8.86 11.11 -14.51
N THR A 242 7.76 11.78 -14.17
CA THR A 242 7.49 13.15 -14.63
C THR A 242 7.34 14.08 -13.43
N ARG A 243 8.09 15.19 -13.44
CA ARG A 243 8.08 16.21 -12.40
C ARG A 243 7.87 17.59 -13.02
N LEU A 244 6.83 18.30 -12.57
CA LEU A 244 6.61 19.72 -12.86
C LEU A 244 6.90 20.49 -11.58
N ALA A 245 7.66 21.59 -11.69
CA ALA A 245 7.91 22.52 -10.60
C ALA A 245 7.95 23.97 -11.07
N HIS A 246 7.62 24.90 -10.17
CA HIS A 246 7.75 26.35 -10.37
C HIS A 246 7.14 26.87 -11.67
N ASN A 247 5.86 27.25 -11.67
CA ASN A 247 5.15 27.83 -12.83
C ASN A 247 5.32 27.01 -14.13
N SER A 248 5.33 25.68 -14.03
CA SER A 248 5.45 24.81 -15.21
C SER A 248 4.08 24.38 -15.72
N HIS A 249 3.91 24.43 -17.04
CA HIS A 249 2.63 24.20 -17.69
C HIS A 249 2.73 23.07 -18.74
N ILE A 250 1.74 22.17 -18.77
CA ILE A 250 1.57 21.19 -19.84
C ILE A 250 0.18 21.36 -20.45
N VAL A 251 0.10 21.59 -21.75
CA VAL A 251 -1.13 21.77 -22.51
C VAL A 251 -1.21 20.71 -23.60
N ILE A 252 -2.19 19.82 -23.52
CA ILE A 252 -2.40 18.71 -24.46
C ILE A 252 -3.77 18.86 -25.12
N SER A 253 -3.80 18.84 -26.45
CA SER A 253 -5.04 18.87 -27.24
C SER A 253 -5.07 17.74 -28.29
N HIS A 254 -6.26 17.20 -28.54
CA HIS A 254 -6.51 16.25 -29.64
C HIS A 254 -5.61 15.00 -29.63
N SER A 255 -5.34 14.44 -28.44
CA SER A 255 -4.40 13.33 -28.28
C SER A 255 -5.08 11.96 -28.24
N VAL A 256 -4.48 10.94 -28.85
CA VAL A 256 -5.04 9.58 -28.95
C VAL A 256 -4.02 8.51 -28.57
N ALA A 257 -4.40 7.60 -27.66
CA ALA A 257 -3.61 6.43 -27.28
C ALA A 257 -4.34 5.11 -27.59
N ALA A 258 -3.68 4.19 -28.29
CA ALA A 258 -4.26 2.87 -28.59
C ALA A 258 -4.36 1.93 -27.36
N SER A 259 -3.84 2.31 -26.19
CA SER A 259 -4.02 1.57 -24.94
C SER A 259 -3.96 2.45 -23.68
N TYR A 260 -2.80 3.04 -23.34
CA TYR A 260 -2.54 3.65 -22.02
C TYR A 260 -2.45 5.17 -22.12
N GLY A 261 -3.12 5.91 -21.21
CA GLY A 261 -2.96 7.36 -21.03
C GLY A 261 -3.14 8.19 -22.31
N GLY A 262 -4.38 8.56 -22.65
CA GLY A 262 -4.69 9.28 -23.88
C GLY A 262 -3.98 10.63 -24.03
N GLY A 263 -3.65 11.31 -22.93
CA GLY A 263 -2.69 12.41 -22.90
C GLY A 263 -1.32 11.97 -22.33
N ILE A 264 -1.30 11.59 -21.05
CA ILE A 264 -0.08 11.28 -20.30
C ILE A 264 -0.11 9.85 -19.77
N SER A 265 1.01 9.13 -19.94
CA SER A 265 1.28 7.82 -19.34
C SER A 265 2.59 7.86 -18.54
N ALA A 266 2.52 7.56 -17.24
CA ALA A 266 3.65 7.63 -16.31
C ALA A 266 3.62 6.52 -15.25
N LEU A 267 4.74 6.25 -14.58
CA LEU A 267 4.77 5.46 -13.34
C LEU A 267 4.61 6.37 -12.12
N ARG A 268 5.22 7.56 -12.15
CA ARG A 268 5.16 8.61 -11.14
C ARG A 268 4.97 9.96 -11.83
N LEU A 269 3.88 10.65 -11.53
CA LEU A 269 3.62 12.01 -11.97
C LEU A 269 3.51 12.91 -10.72
N LEU A 270 4.46 13.84 -10.59
CA LEU A 270 4.55 14.81 -9.50
C LEU A 270 4.38 16.23 -10.08
N VAL A 271 3.36 16.95 -9.65
CA VAL A 271 3.16 18.37 -9.97
C VAL A 271 3.23 19.13 -8.64
N SER A 272 4.32 19.88 -8.42
CA SER A 272 4.63 20.41 -7.09
C SER A 272 5.24 21.80 -7.14
N LYS A 273 4.71 22.69 -6.28
CA LYS A 273 5.10 24.09 -6.07
C LYS A 273 4.63 25.06 -7.15
N SER A 274 4.10 26.19 -6.68
CA SER A 274 3.93 27.46 -7.42
C SER A 274 3.21 27.29 -8.75
N ASN A 275 1.87 27.33 -8.71
CA ASN A 275 0.95 27.55 -9.84
C ASN A 275 1.14 26.65 -11.08
N SER A 276 1.87 25.53 -10.95
CA SER A 276 2.12 24.61 -12.06
C SER A 276 0.81 23.95 -12.46
N SER A 277 0.58 23.76 -13.77
CA SER A 277 -0.69 23.23 -14.26
C SER A 277 -0.55 22.22 -15.40
N ILE A 278 -1.51 21.29 -15.45
CA ILE A 278 -1.69 20.36 -16.57
C ILE A 278 -3.10 20.57 -17.11
N SER A 279 -3.23 20.81 -18.42
CA SER A 279 -4.49 20.97 -19.14
C SER A 279 -4.55 19.96 -20.28
N ILE A 280 -5.57 19.11 -20.30
CA ILE A 280 -5.77 18.06 -21.31
C ILE A 280 -7.16 18.21 -21.92
N ARG A 281 -7.25 18.30 -23.26
CA ARG A 281 -8.50 18.48 -24.00
C ARG A 281 -8.62 17.48 -25.14
N ASN A 282 -9.81 16.90 -25.32
CA ASN A 282 -10.11 15.97 -26.43
C ASN A 282 -9.17 14.74 -26.46
N ALA A 283 -8.82 14.19 -25.31
CA ALA A 283 -7.85 13.08 -25.21
C ALA A 283 -8.55 11.71 -25.10
N THR A 284 -8.15 10.75 -25.95
CA THR A 284 -8.82 9.45 -26.09
C THR A 284 -7.87 8.29 -25.83
N ALA A 285 -8.29 7.27 -25.08
CA ALA A 285 -7.57 6.01 -24.90
C ALA A 285 -8.46 4.79 -25.14
N ASN A 286 -7.88 3.64 -25.52
CA ASN A 286 -8.68 2.44 -25.73
C ASN A 286 -8.73 1.47 -24.53
N SER A 287 -7.76 1.49 -23.60
CA SER A 287 -7.68 0.48 -22.53
C SER A 287 -7.58 1.04 -21.10
N TYR A 288 -7.19 2.30 -20.94
CA TYR A 288 -7.04 2.99 -19.65
C TYR A 288 -7.61 4.41 -19.75
N ALA A 289 -7.18 5.35 -18.89
CA ALA A 289 -7.65 6.73 -18.93
C ALA A 289 -7.31 7.45 -20.24
N GLY A 290 -8.29 8.19 -20.77
CA GLY A 290 -8.14 9.12 -21.88
C GLY A 290 -7.33 10.37 -21.48
N GLY A 291 -7.33 10.80 -20.23
CA GLY A 291 -6.47 11.89 -19.74
C GLY A 291 -5.11 11.39 -19.26
N VAL A 292 -5.03 11.02 -17.98
CA VAL A 292 -3.81 10.64 -17.26
C VAL A 292 -3.91 9.21 -16.75
N ASP A 293 -2.96 8.36 -17.15
CA ASP A 293 -2.75 7.02 -16.58
C ASP A 293 -1.40 6.98 -15.85
N ALA A 294 -1.42 6.91 -14.51
CA ALA A 294 -0.21 7.03 -13.70
C ALA A 294 -0.17 6.07 -12.51
N GLY A 295 0.96 5.38 -12.28
CA GLY A 295 1.11 4.54 -11.07
C GLY A 295 0.85 5.34 -9.78
N ARG A 296 1.55 6.47 -9.61
CA ARG A 296 1.33 7.41 -8.50
C ARG A 296 1.18 8.83 -9.05
N LEU A 297 0.09 9.50 -8.68
CA LEU A 297 -0.17 10.91 -8.97
C LEU A 297 -0.07 11.71 -7.68
N VAL A 298 0.80 12.71 -7.65
CA VAL A 298 0.95 13.65 -6.53
C VAL A 298 0.83 15.07 -7.05
N LEU A 299 -0.14 15.80 -6.52
CA LEU A 299 -0.41 17.20 -6.82
C LEU A 299 -0.18 18.01 -5.54
N HIS A 300 0.58 19.11 -5.63
CA HIS A 300 0.87 20.03 -4.53
C HIS A 300 0.94 21.49 -5.03
N ASP A 301 0.08 22.37 -4.52
CA ASP A 301 -0.12 23.77 -4.99
C ASP A 301 -0.24 23.88 -6.53
N SER A 302 -1.10 23.04 -7.13
CA SER A 302 -1.20 22.88 -8.58
C SER A 302 -2.61 22.60 -9.11
N VAL A 303 -2.80 22.81 -10.41
CA VAL A 303 -4.09 22.69 -11.10
C VAL A 303 -4.04 21.61 -12.19
N LEU A 304 -5.00 20.69 -12.20
CA LEU A 304 -5.17 19.66 -13.23
C LEU A 304 -6.54 19.81 -13.90
N ARG A 305 -6.58 20.19 -15.18
CA ARG A 305 -7.81 20.31 -15.99
C ARG A 305 -7.86 19.21 -17.04
N ILE A 306 -8.96 18.48 -17.12
CA ILE A 306 -9.18 17.43 -18.14
C ILE A 306 -10.58 17.57 -18.74
N SER A 307 -10.69 17.94 -20.01
CA SER A 307 -11.97 18.15 -20.70
C SER A 307 -12.14 17.21 -21.90
N ARG A 308 -13.35 16.67 -22.06
CA ARG A 308 -13.77 15.81 -23.17
C ARG A 308 -12.88 14.57 -23.36
N ALA A 309 -12.46 13.97 -22.23
CA ALA A 309 -11.62 12.78 -22.21
C ALA A 309 -12.43 11.50 -22.42
N ARG A 310 -11.95 10.57 -23.26
CA ARG A 310 -12.69 9.37 -23.65
C ARG A 310 -11.86 8.10 -23.45
N ALA A 311 -12.46 7.06 -22.90
CA ALA A 311 -11.85 5.76 -22.71
C ALA A 311 -12.78 4.67 -23.28
N SER A 312 -12.46 4.07 -24.43
CA SER A 312 -13.47 3.39 -25.27
C SER A 312 -13.59 1.86 -25.16
N GLY A 313 -12.64 1.15 -24.56
CA GLY A 313 -12.62 -0.31 -24.52
C GLY A 313 -13.20 -0.92 -23.25
N ALA A 314 -13.50 -2.22 -23.31
CA ALA A 314 -14.01 -2.98 -22.16
C ALA A 314 -13.01 -3.05 -20.98
N ALA A 315 -11.70 -2.93 -21.25
CA ALA A 315 -10.65 -2.91 -20.22
C ALA A 315 -10.51 -1.56 -19.49
N CYS A 316 -11.20 -0.50 -19.95
CA CYS A 316 -11.03 0.86 -19.43
C CYS A 316 -11.32 0.96 -17.93
N LYS A 317 -10.31 1.37 -17.17
CA LYS A 317 -10.39 1.61 -15.73
C LYS A 317 -10.84 3.03 -15.37
N GLY A 318 -10.50 4.04 -16.18
CA GLY A 318 -10.89 5.44 -15.96
C GLY A 318 -11.19 6.14 -17.29
N ALA A 319 -11.95 7.24 -17.26
CA ALA A 319 -12.19 8.14 -18.40
C ALA A 319 -11.12 9.23 -18.47
N ALA A 320 -10.97 9.98 -17.38
CA ALA A 320 -10.05 11.10 -17.27
C ALA A 320 -8.78 10.73 -16.49
N ILE A 321 -8.92 10.03 -15.35
CA ILE A 321 -7.79 9.68 -14.47
C ILE A 321 -7.86 8.18 -14.10
N SER A 322 -6.74 7.48 -14.27
CA SER A 322 -6.53 6.07 -13.88
C SER A 322 -5.21 5.98 -13.11
N VAL A 323 -5.29 5.70 -11.81
CA VAL A 323 -4.13 5.74 -10.91
C VAL A 323 -4.15 4.65 -9.85
N PHE A 324 -3.00 4.22 -9.33
CA PHE A 324 -2.99 3.33 -8.17
C PHE A 324 -3.15 4.13 -6.87
N VAL A 325 -2.40 5.22 -6.72
CA VAL A 325 -2.49 6.16 -5.59
C VAL A 325 -2.53 7.60 -6.09
N MET A 326 -3.47 8.38 -5.57
CA MET A 326 -3.59 9.83 -5.80
C MET A 326 -3.48 10.59 -4.47
N ILE A 327 -2.66 11.64 -4.47
CA ILE A 327 -2.50 12.56 -3.33
C ILE A 327 -2.61 14.00 -3.86
N GLY A 328 -3.55 14.77 -3.34
CA GLY A 328 -3.69 16.21 -3.60
C GLY A 328 -3.49 17.02 -2.31
N GLN A 329 -2.68 18.07 -2.36
CA GLN A 329 -2.43 19.01 -1.27
C GLN A 329 -2.52 20.44 -1.80
N ASN A 330 -3.50 21.23 -1.32
CA ASN A 330 -3.81 22.57 -1.82
C ASN A 330 -3.99 22.62 -3.36
N THR A 331 -4.72 21.66 -3.93
CA THR A 331 -4.79 21.46 -5.39
C THR A 331 -6.20 21.47 -5.92
N THR A 332 -6.36 21.89 -7.18
CA THR A 332 -7.65 21.90 -7.88
C THR A 332 -7.61 20.92 -9.05
N VAL A 333 -8.55 19.99 -9.09
CA VAL A 333 -8.73 19.03 -10.19
C VAL A 333 -10.09 19.25 -10.83
N GLU A 334 -10.12 19.68 -12.09
CA GLU A 334 -11.33 19.94 -12.86
C GLU A 334 -11.45 18.89 -13.98
N ILE A 335 -12.59 18.22 -14.07
CA ILE A 335 -12.89 17.21 -15.08
C ILE A 335 -14.24 17.52 -15.72
N ASP A 336 -14.31 17.57 -17.05
CA ASP A 336 -15.52 17.92 -17.79
C ASP A 336 -15.78 17.02 -19.02
N ASP A 337 -17.04 16.61 -19.26
CA ASP A 337 -17.50 15.68 -20.33
C ASP A 337 -16.59 14.44 -20.51
N ALA A 338 -16.20 13.81 -19.40
CA ALA A 338 -15.36 12.64 -19.43
C ALA A 338 -16.19 11.35 -19.53
N ARG A 339 -15.83 10.46 -20.47
CA ARG A 339 -16.60 9.25 -20.83
C ARG A 339 -15.77 7.98 -20.73
N SER A 340 -16.24 6.95 -20.00
CA SER A 340 -15.57 5.64 -19.93
C SER A 340 -16.39 4.52 -20.56
N GLY A 341 -15.68 3.48 -21.00
CA GLY A 341 -16.24 2.16 -21.29
C GLY A 341 -16.79 1.48 -20.04
N GLU A 342 -17.25 0.25 -20.23
CA GLU A 342 -18.09 -0.48 -19.29
C GLU A 342 -17.49 -0.61 -17.88
N ASN A 343 -16.17 -0.76 -17.71
CA ASN A 343 -15.56 -0.98 -16.39
C ASN A 343 -14.97 0.27 -15.70
N GLY A 344 -15.21 1.46 -16.26
CA GLY A 344 -14.54 2.69 -15.86
C GLY A 344 -15.34 3.64 -14.97
N ALA A 345 -14.60 4.55 -14.32
CA ALA A 345 -15.07 5.75 -13.64
C ALA A 345 -14.46 7.01 -14.28
N CYS A 346 -14.84 8.22 -13.90
CA CYS A 346 -14.12 9.43 -14.36
C CYS A 346 -12.72 9.52 -13.72
N ILE A 347 -12.67 9.37 -12.39
CA ILE A 347 -11.45 9.18 -11.60
C ILE A 347 -11.48 7.76 -11.04
N ASN A 348 -10.45 6.95 -11.33
CA ASN A 348 -10.28 5.65 -10.69
C ASN A 348 -8.93 5.60 -9.97
N ALA A 349 -8.98 5.59 -8.63
CA ALA A 349 -7.83 5.37 -7.75
C ALA A 349 -7.88 3.94 -7.19
N MET A 350 -7.11 3.02 -7.78
CA MET A 350 -7.21 1.58 -7.51
C MET A 350 -6.90 1.18 -6.04
N LYS A 351 -6.19 2.03 -5.29
CA LYS A 351 -5.93 1.85 -3.85
C LYS A 351 -6.47 3.02 -3.02
N SER A 352 -5.95 4.23 -3.22
CA SER A 352 -6.31 5.36 -2.36
C SER A 352 -6.28 6.72 -3.05
N LEU A 353 -7.21 7.58 -2.61
CA LEU A 353 -7.32 8.99 -2.97
C LEU A 353 -7.29 9.79 -1.67
N THR A 354 -6.25 10.60 -1.47
CA THR A 354 -6.11 11.47 -0.30
C THR A 354 -6.07 12.92 -0.74
N LEU A 355 -6.99 13.74 -0.22
CA LEU A 355 -7.06 15.17 -0.46
C LEU A 355 -6.87 15.92 0.87
N LYS A 356 -6.01 16.94 0.85
CA LYS A 356 -5.83 17.91 1.93
C LYS A 356 -5.92 19.32 1.36
N GLY A 357 -6.76 20.19 1.92
CA GLY A 357 -6.92 21.57 1.43
C GLY A 357 -7.30 21.68 -0.06
N SER A 358 -7.83 20.61 -0.66
CA SER A 358 -7.91 20.46 -2.13
C SER A 358 -9.35 20.39 -2.63
N SER A 359 -9.55 20.78 -3.88
CA SER A 359 -10.84 20.72 -4.57
C SER A 359 -10.80 19.75 -5.76
N ILE A 360 -11.83 18.91 -5.88
CA ILE A 360 -12.14 18.18 -7.12
C ILE A 360 -13.51 18.63 -7.61
N VAL A 361 -13.61 18.99 -8.89
CA VAL A 361 -14.86 19.26 -9.60
C VAL A 361 -14.93 18.33 -10.81
N ALA A 362 -15.98 17.50 -10.90
CA ALA A 362 -16.20 16.58 -12.00
C ALA A 362 -17.61 16.74 -12.60
N SER A 363 -17.71 17.34 -13.78
CA SER A 363 -18.96 17.61 -14.50
C SER A 363 -19.14 16.71 -15.73
N GLY A 364 -20.39 16.33 -16.02
CA GLY A 364 -20.74 15.64 -17.28
C GLY A 364 -20.12 14.24 -17.42
N CYS A 365 -19.91 13.55 -16.29
CA CYS A 365 -19.24 12.26 -16.27
C CYS A 365 -20.16 11.12 -16.72
N HIS A 366 -19.83 10.48 -17.84
CA HIS A 366 -20.58 9.34 -18.40
C HIS A 366 -19.79 8.04 -18.22
N THR A 367 -20.13 7.25 -17.21
CA THR A 367 -19.31 6.13 -16.72
C THR A 367 -20.01 4.78 -16.82
N GLY A 368 -19.23 3.70 -16.75
CA GLY A 368 -19.73 2.33 -16.83
C GLY A 368 -20.22 1.81 -15.48
N LEU A 369 -19.47 0.87 -14.89
CA LEU A 369 -19.76 0.15 -13.64
C LEU A 369 -19.36 0.89 -12.34
N LYS A 370 -18.67 2.04 -12.38
CA LYS A 370 -17.88 2.53 -11.23
C LYS A 370 -18.12 3.98 -10.79
N GLY A 371 -19.22 4.60 -11.21
CA GLY A 371 -19.51 5.98 -10.83
C GLY A 371 -18.54 7.02 -11.37
N SER A 372 -18.72 8.28 -10.96
CA SER A 372 -17.80 9.35 -11.34
C SER A 372 -16.43 9.20 -10.66
N VAL A 373 -16.41 8.84 -9.38
CA VAL A 373 -15.17 8.62 -8.62
C VAL A 373 -15.18 7.20 -8.04
N ALA A 374 -14.13 6.44 -8.32
CA ALA A 374 -13.93 5.08 -7.79
C ALA A 374 -12.64 5.00 -6.98
N VAL A 375 -12.70 4.51 -5.74
CA VAL A 375 -11.54 4.37 -4.86
C VAL A 375 -11.49 2.99 -4.21
N GLY A 376 -10.49 2.18 -4.59
CA GLY A 376 -10.46 0.76 -4.28
C GLY A 376 -10.31 0.36 -2.80
N ALA A 377 -9.77 1.25 -1.94
CA ALA A 377 -9.62 0.96 -0.50
C ALA A 377 -9.86 2.17 0.42
N LEU A 378 -9.29 3.35 0.15
CA LEU A 378 -9.46 4.52 1.04
C LEU A 378 -9.56 5.85 0.27
N LEU A 379 -10.72 6.49 0.38
CA LEU A 379 -10.90 7.92 0.16
C LEU A 379 -10.71 8.65 1.50
N GLN A 380 -9.82 9.62 1.53
CA GLN A 380 -9.63 10.52 2.67
C GLN A 380 -9.72 11.98 2.21
N LEU A 381 -10.67 12.72 2.77
CA LEU A 381 -10.89 14.14 2.56
C LEU A 381 -10.59 14.87 3.87
N ASP A 382 -9.69 15.84 3.83
CA ASP A 382 -9.27 16.64 4.99
C ASP A 382 -9.25 18.12 4.59
N ASN A 383 -10.11 18.94 5.20
CA ASN A 383 -10.37 20.33 4.78
C ASN A 383 -10.51 20.48 3.24
N SER A 384 -11.26 19.58 2.60
CA SER A 384 -11.28 19.42 1.14
C SER A 384 -12.69 19.41 0.56
N THR A 385 -12.84 19.82 -0.69
CA THR A 385 -14.10 19.87 -1.41
C THR A 385 -14.11 18.88 -2.58
N VAL A 386 -15.20 18.14 -2.75
CA VAL A 386 -15.42 17.28 -3.91
C VAL A 386 -16.82 17.55 -4.42
N GLU A 387 -16.93 18.08 -5.63
CA GLU A 387 -18.19 18.33 -6.32
C GLU A 387 -18.27 17.49 -7.59
N ILE A 388 -19.38 16.78 -7.77
CA ILE A 388 -19.66 15.89 -8.88
C ILE A 388 -21.04 16.26 -9.43
N SER A 389 -21.14 16.66 -10.70
CA SER A 389 -22.38 17.22 -11.26
C SER A 389 -22.75 16.70 -12.64
N ASN A 390 -24.05 16.53 -12.89
CA ASN A 390 -24.61 16.03 -14.16
C ASN A 390 -23.97 14.69 -14.62
N SER A 391 -23.70 13.80 -13.66
CA SER A 391 -23.05 12.51 -13.92
C SER A 391 -24.04 11.38 -14.14
N THR A 392 -23.74 10.48 -15.08
CA THR A 392 -24.51 9.27 -15.36
C THR A 392 -23.61 8.03 -15.28
N ALA A 393 -23.93 7.07 -14.41
CA ALA A 393 -23.34 5.74 -14.47
C ALA A 393 -24.33 4.71 -15.04
N LYS A 394 -23.82 3.67 -15.70
CA LYS A 394 -24.67 2.55 -16.12
C LYS A 394 -25.02 1.64 -14.94
N PHE A 395 -24.02 1.38 -14.10
CA PHE A 395 -24.13 0.56 -12.90
C PHE A 395 -23.17 1.08 -11.82
N GLY A 396 -23.40 0.70 -10.56
CA GLY A 396 -22.62 1.13 -9.39
C GLY A 396 -22.90 2.58 -8.99
N GLY A 397 -22.41 2.98 -7.80
CA GLY A 397 -22.68 4.30 -7.21
C GLY A 397 -22.35 5.47 -8.15
N GLY A 398 -23.36 6.11 -8.75
CA GLY A 398 -23.23 7.05 -9.87
C GLY A 398 -22.37 8.28 -9.58
N CYS A 399 -22.28 8.68 -8.31
CA CYS A 399 -21.36 9.71 -7.85
C CYS A 399 -20.03 9.08 -7.42
N LEU A 400 -20.06 8.24 -6.39
CA LEU A 400 -18.86 7.74 -5.70
C LEU A 400 -19.01 6.27 -5.29
N LEU A 401 -17.99 5.49 -5.61
CA LEU A 401 -17.77 4.11 -5.17
C LEU A 401 -16.47 4.04 -4.35
N ALA A 402 -16.53 3.72 -3.06
CA ALA A 402 -15.31 3.62 -2.23
C ALA A 402 -15.41 2.64 -1.07
N GLU A 403 -14.34 1.87 -0.82
CA GLU A 403 -14.36 0.86 0.26
C GLU A 403 -14.48 1.50 1.65
N LYS A 404 -13.64 2.51 1.90
CA LYS A 404 -13.65 3.34 3.09
C LYS A 404 -13.57 4.81 2.70
N VAL A 405 -14.41 5.65 3.30
CA VAL A 405 -14.45 7.10 3.15
C VAL A 405 -14.28 7.74 4.52
N ARG A 406 -13.30 8.64 4.63
CA ARG A 406 -13.06 9.47 5.83
C ARG A 406 -13.12 10.94 5.43
N MET A 407 -13.96 11.70 6.12
CA MET A 407 -14.11 13.15 5.91
C MET A 407 -13.86 13.87 7.23
N THR A 408 -12.90 14.80 7.22
CA THR A 408 -12.63 15.76 8.30
C THR A 408 -12.76 17.18 7.74
N HIS A 409 -13.65 17.99 8.31
CA HIS A 409 -13.90 19.37 7.88
C HIS A 409 -14.09 19.54 6.36
N SER A 410 -14.73 18.56 5.71
CA SER A 410 -14.76 18.44 4.24
C SER A 410 -16.18 18.46 3.68
N ASN A 411 -16.32 18.83 2.40
CA ASN A 411 -17.61 18.94 1.72
C ASN A 411 -17.64 18.02 0.49
N LEU A 412 -18.59 17.09 0.44
CA LEU A 412 -18.83 16.22 -0.71
C LEU A 412 -20.22 16.51 -1.26
N ARG A 413 -20.30 16.94 -2.53
CA ARG A 413 -21.54 17.31 -3.23
C ARG A 413 -21.70 16.47 -4.50
N CYS A 414 -22.85 15.82 -4.62
CA CYS A 414 -23.27 15.06 -5.79
C CYS A 414 -24.57 15.70 -6.30
N LEU A 415 -24.56 16.34 -7.46
CA LEU A 415 -25.68 17.13 -7.99
C LEU A 415 -26.17 16.56 -9.32
N ARG A 416 -27.47 16.27 -9.43
CA ARG A 416 -28.10 15.71 -10.65
C ARG A 416 -27.41 14.42 -11.12
N VAL A 417 -27.14 13.53 -10.18
CA VAL A 417 -26.54 12.22 -10.46
C VAL A 417 -27.62 11.23 -10.88
N VAL A 418 -27.33 10.45 -11.92
CA VAL A 418 -28.22 9.42 -12.47
C VAL A 418 -27.48 8.09 -12.52
N SER A 419 -28.17 7.00 -12.23
CA SER A 419 -27.68 5.64 -12.46
C SER A 419 -28.71 4.84 -13.25
N GLU A 420 -28.33 4.29 -14.40
CA GLU A 420 -29.28 3.69 -15.36
C GLU A 420 -29.88 2.38 -14.88
N VAL A 421 -29.10 1.53 -14.18
CA VAL A 421 -29.55 0.18 -13.78
C VAL A 421 -29.35 -0.05 -12.28
N GLY A 422 -30.45 0.06 -11.53
CA GLY A 422 -30.60 -0.41 -10.15
C GLY A 422 -29.63 0.15 -9.12
N SER A 423 -28.92 1.24 -9.43
CA SER A 423 -27.73 1.68 -8.72
C SER A 423 -27.91 3.05 -8.07
N GLU A 424 -27.03 3.33 -7.14
CA GLU A 424 -27.19 4.31 -6.08
C GLU A 424 -26.38 5.57 -6.41
N ALA A 425 -26.44 6.65 -5.61
CA ALA A 425 -25.48 7.75 -5.80
C ALA A 425 -24.13 7.46 -5.12
N LEU A 426 -24.16 6.88 -3.92
CA LEU A 426 -22.99 6.62 -3.09
C LEU A 426 -22.95 5.15 -2.63
N GLU A 427 -21.94 4.39 -3.07
CA GLU A 427 -21.71 3.00 -2.65
C GLU A 427 -20.47 2.93 -1.75
N VAL A 428 -20.66 2.69 -0.45
CA VAL A 428 -19.60 2.71 0.57
C VAL A 428 -19.84 1.72 1.70
N ALA A 429 -18.82 0.99 2.17
CA ALA A 429 -18.97 0.15 3.36
C ALA A 429 -18.66 0.94 4.63
N ASN A 430 -17.61 1.75 4.64
CA ASN A 430 -17.19 2.49 5.83
C ASN A 430 -17.16 3.98 5.58
N LEU A 431 -18.22 4.71 5.94
CA LEU A 431 -18.26 6.17 5.95
C LEU A 431 -18.04 6.72 7.36
N ARG A 432 -17.03 7.57 7.52
CA ARG A 432 -16.79 8.35 8.73
C ARG A 432 -16.72 9.84 8.41
N MET A 433 -17.56 10.64 9.05
CA MET A 433 -17.62 12.09 8.89
C MET A 433 -17.42 12.78 10.25
N THR A 434 -16.54 13.78 10.31
CA THR A 434 -16.35 14.67 11.46
C THR A 434 -16.30 16.12 10.94
N GLY A 435 -17.14 17.01 11.48
CA GLY A 435 -17.22 18.41 11.04
C GLY A 435 -17.52 18.58 9.53
N SER A 436 -18.13 17.59 8.87
CA SER A 436 -18.14 17.47 7.40
C SER A 436 -19.56 17.47 6.82
N HIS A 437 -19.70 18.02 5.61
CA HIS A 437 -20.97 18.16 4.89
C HIS A 437 -21.06 17.15 3.73
N LEU A 438 -22.13 16.36 3.65
CA LEU A 438 -22.43 15.48 2.53
C LEU A 438 -23.77 15.87 1.90
N SER A 439 -23.76 16.23 0.62
CA SER A 439 -24.96 16.58 -0.16
C SER A 439 -25.13 15.64 -1.33
N LEU A 440 -26.27 14.95 -1.39
CA LEU A 440 -26.66 14.11 -2.51
C LEU A 440 -27.99 14.65 -3.06
N THR A 441 -28.00 15.06 -4.32
CA THR A 441 -29.20 15.49 -5.04
C THR A 441 -29.30 14.69 -6.32
N GLY A 442 -30.30 13.82 -6.40
CA GLY A 442 -30.53 12.95 -7.54
C GLY A 442 -31.23 13.67 -8.69
N THR A 443 -32.03 12.92 -9.43
CA THR A 443 -33.01 13.45 -10.38
C THR A 443 -34.33 12.75 -10.12
N ALA A 444 -35.46 13.40 -10.39
CA ALA A 444 -36.80 12.87 -10.12
C ALA A 444 -37.10 11.50 -10.78
N ASN A 445 -36.35 11.16 -11.85
CA ASN A 445 -36.45 9.90 -12.58
C ASN A 445 -35.46 8.83 -12.10
N SER A 446 -34.63 9.11 -11.08
CA SER A 446 -33.75 8.10 -10.50
C SER A 446 -34.57 7.03 -9.77
N SER A 447 -34.38 5.77 -10.15
CA SER A 447 -34.95 4.59 -9.46
C SER A 447 -34.02 4.06 -8.37
N GLY A 448 -32.95 4.79 -8.06
CA GLY A 448 -31.85 4.38 -7.20
C GLY A 448 -31.91 4.96 -5.79
N ASN A 449 -31.09 4.36 -4.92
CA ASN A 449 -30.89 4.83 -3.55
C ASN A 449 -29.87 5.97 -3.51
N ALA A 450 -29.94 6.87 -2.53
CA ALA A 450 -28.91 7.90 -2.38
C ALA A 450 -27.60 7.30 -1.85
N VAL A 451 -27.69 6.45 -0.81
CA VAL A 451 -26.56 5.76 -0.20
C VAL A 451 -26.89 4.28 -0.05
N GLU A 452 -25.98 3.40 -0.43
CA GLU A 452 -26.10 1.97 -0.12
C GLU A 452 -24.80 1.41 0.46
N MET A 453 -24.96 0.67 1.58
CA MET A 453 -23.83 0.11 2.31
C MET A 453 -23.54 -1.33 1.93
N GLY A 454 -22.57 -1.48 1.02
CA GLY A 454 -21.89 -2.75 0.77
C GLY A 454 -22.73 -3.77 0.00
N ARG A 455 -23.41 -3.37 -1.08
CA ARG A 455 -24.06 -4.34 -1.99
C ARG A 455 -23.06 -5.39 -2.49
N ASP A 456 -21.87 -4.94 -2.90
CA ASP A 456 -20.76 -5.80 -3.32
C ASP A 456 -20.01 -6.47 -2.12
N ALA A 457 -20.61 -6.54 -0.92
CA ALA A 457 -19.99 -7.07 0.30
C ALA A 457 -19.40 -8.48 0.14
N GLN A 458 -19.96 -9.32 -0.74
CA GLN A 458 -19.40 -10.64 -1.02
C GLN A 458 -17.95 -10.60 -1.51
N LYS A 459 -17.57 -9.51 -2.19
CA LYS A 459 -16.21 -9.22 -2.68
C LYS A 459 -15.37 -8.44 -1.66
N TRP A 460 -16.02 -7.79 -0.69
CA TRP A 460 -15.36 -6.98 0.36
C TRP A 460 -15.17 -7.77 1.68
N LYS A 461 -15.67 -9.03 1.73
CA LYS A 461 -15.48 -10.01 2.83
C LYS A 461 -14.03 -10.21 3.27
N GLU A 462 -13.04 -9.83 2.46
CA GLU A 462 -11.62 -9.82 2.84
C GLU A 462 -11.31 -8.80 3.96
N THR A 463 -12.03 -7.68 4.00
CA THR A 463 -11.84 -6.66 5.03
C THR A 463 -12.66 -7.01 6.27
N ARG A 464 -11.98 -7.56 7.28
CA ARG A 464 -12.53 -8.06 8.57
C ARG A 464 -13.30 -7.03 9.43
N GLN A 465 -13.60 -5.85 8.92
CA GLN A 465 -14.35 -4.81 9.62
C GLN A 465 -15.77 -4.75 9.06
N PRO A 466 -16.81 -4.93 9.89
CA PRO A 466 -18.18 -4.69 9.46
C PRO A 466 -18.33 -3.29 8.82
N PRO A 467 -19.16 -3.12 7.78
CA PRO A 467 -19.52 -1.81 7.27
C PRO A 467 -19.97 -0.89 8.42
N THR A 468 -19.59 0.39 8.39
CA THR A 468 -20.00 1.36 9.43
C THR A 468 -20.29 2.72 8.81
N PHE A 469 -21.34 3.36 9.28
CA PHE A 469 -21.68 4.73 8.92
C PHE A 469 -21.72 5.54 10.22
N LYS A 470 -20.82 6.50 10.35
CA LYS A 470 -20.64 7.28 11.57
C LYS A 470 -20.45 8.75 11.28
N MET A 471 -21.49 9.53 11.55
CA MET A 471 -21.41 10.99 11.66
C MET A 471 -21.06 11.37 13.10
N PHE A 472 -20.04 12.22 13.23
CA PHE A 472 -19.65 12.86 14.49
C PHE A 472 -20.11 14.32 14.49
N GLU A 473 -20.00 14.98 15.65
CA GLU A 473 -20.39 16.37 15.87
C GLU A 473 -19.88 17.34 14.78
N GLY A 474 -20.69 18.36 14.48
CA GLY A 474 -20.46 19.31 13.39
C GLY A 474 -20.62 18.74 11.97
N SER A 475 -20.96 17.46 11.80
CA SER A 475 -21.26 16.89 10.48
C SER A 475 -22.72 17.09 10.10
N SER A 476 -23.01 17.19 8.80
CA SER A 476 -24.37 17.31 8.27
C SER A 476 -24.56 16.50 7.00
N LEU A 477 -25.79 16.05 6.77
CA LEU A 477 -26.18 15.26 5.62
C LEU A 477 -27.39 15.90 4.94
N HIS A 478 -27.37 16.00 3.62
CA HIS A 478 -28.50 16.43 2.80
C HIS A 478 -28.74 15.41 1.68
N ILE A 479 -29.94 14.86 1.60
CA ILE A 479 -30.35 13.89 0.58
C ILE A 479 -31.67 14.36 -0.03
N ALA A 480 -31.68 14.59 -1.34
CA ALA A 480 -32.87 15.01 -2.07
C ALA A 480 -33.04 14.30 -3.43
N ASP A 481 -34.29 14.13 -3.88
CA ASP A 481 -34.64 13.67 -5.24
C ASP A 481 -34.15 12.25 -5.59
N PHE A 482 -34.39 11.28 -4.69
CA PHE A 482 -34.05 9.85 -4.87
C PHE A 482 -35.26 8.93 -4.62
N HIS A 483 -35.16 7.67 -5.06
CA HIS A 483 -36.18 6.66 -4.75
C HIS A 483 -36.16 6.28 -3.26
N SER A 484 -34.98 6.04 -2.69
CA SER A 484 -34.75 5.94 -1.24
C SER A 484 -33.50 6.70 -0.83
N GLY A 485 -33.38 7.06 0.45
CA GLY A 485 -32.20 7.69 1.06
C GLY A 485 -31.09 6.68 1.31
N ILE A 486 -30.96 6.20 2.55
CA ILE A 486 -29.88 5.29 2.97
C ILE A 486 -30.41 3.84 3.08
N LEU A 487 -29.79 2.89 2.38
CA LEU A 487 -30.00 1.45 2.60
C LEU A 487 -28.76 0.79 3.22
N SER A 488 -28.94 -0.08 4.22
CA SER A 488 -27.86 -0.82 4.89
C SER A 488 -28.17 -2.30 5.04
N GLY A 489 -27.46 -3.17 4.30
CA GLY A 489 -27.79 -4.60 4.24
C GLY A 489 -27.29 -5.47 5.40
N PHE A 490 -26.48 -4.95 6.35
CA PHE A 490 -25.68 -5.82 7.25
C PHE A 490 -25.50 -5.31 8.69
N ASN A 491 -25.26 -6.28 9.57
CA ASN A 491 -25.21 -6.37 11.04
C ASN A 491 -24.46 -5.26 11.86
N ASN A 492 -24.73 -3.97 11.60
CA ASN A 492 -23.77 -2.88 11.84
C ASN A 492 -24.24 -1.75 12.78
N SER A 493 -23.40 -0.73 12.98
CA SER A 493 -23.77 0.54 13.62
C SER A 493 -23.94 1.65 12.59
N LEU A 494 -25.14 2.21 12.49
CA LEU A 494 -25.51 3.36 11.66
C LEU A 494 -25.81 4.54 12.60
N LEU A 495 -24.90 5.53 12.64
CA LEU A 495 -25.03 6.75 13.43
C LEU A 495 -25.15 7.94 12.48
N VAL A 496 -26.35 8.54 12.43
CA VAL A 496 -26.73 9.67 11.59
C VAL A 496 -27.02 10.87 12.50
N GLY A 497 -26.45 12.02 12.21
CA GLY A 497 -26.65 13.26 12.97
C GLY A 497 -26.85 14.45 12.03
N ASN A 498 -27.74 15.40 12.37
CA ASN A 498 -28.00 16.60 11.57
C ASN A 498 -28.24 16.30 10.07
N ALA A 499 -29.22 15.44 9.82
CA ALA A 499 -29.55 14.97 8.48
C ALA A 499 -30.85 15.59 7.95
N SER A 500 -30.85 15.97 6.68
CA SER A 500 -32.01 16.50 5.96
C SER A 500 -32.36 15.60 4.78
N PHE A 501 -33.61 15.16 4.72
CA PHE A 501 -34.15 14.27 3.70
C PHE A 501 -35.33 14.96 3.03
N HIS A 502 -35.34 15.05 1.69
CA HIS A 502 -36.36 15.80 0.97
C HIS A 502 -36.79 15.09 -0.35
N ARG A 503 -38.09 14.98 -0.62
CA ARG A 503 -38.63 14.39 -1.86
C ARG A 503 -38.09 12.97 -2.13
N LEU A 504 -38.46 12.01 -1.26
CA LEU A 504 -38.09 10.59 -1.37
C LEU A 504 -39.31 9.69 -1.54
N LYS A 505 -39.24 8.71 -2.44
CA LYS A 505 -40.40 7.87 -2.81
C LYS A 505 -40.67 6.69 -1.86
N HIS A 506 -39.67 6.21 -1.13
CA HIS A 506 -39.80 5.02 -0.26
C HIS A 506 -39.23 5.24 1.15
N TYR A 507 -37.92 5.12 1.35
CA TYR A 507 -37.32 5.16 2.70
C TYR A 507 -36.39 6.35 2.86
N ALA A 508 -36.31 6.98 4.04
CA ALA A 508 -35.22 7.91 4.35
C ALA A 508 -33.98 7.13 4.84
N VAL A 509 -34.19 6.13 5.71
CA VAL A 509 -33.19 5.15 6.15
C VAL A 509 -33.84 3.77 6.29
N ALA A 510 -33.25 2.74 5.69
CA ALA A 510 -33.60 1.35 5.96
C ALA A 510 -32.36 0.50 6.27
N ALA A 511 -32.43 -0.37 7.27
CA ALA A 511 -31.39 -1.33 7.61
C ALA A 511 -31.95 -2.74 7.74
N GLN A 512 -31.34 -3.75 7.11
CA GLN A 512 -31.86 -5.12 7.07
C GLN A 512 -31.41 -5.98 8.27
N GLU A 513 -30.27 -5.63 8.87
CA GLU A 513 -29.80 -6.15 10.15
C GLU A 513 -28.90 -5.08 10.79
N ALA A 514 -29.22 -4.51 11.96
CA ALA A 514 -28.29 -3.55 12.59
C ALA A 514 -28.13 -3.73 14.10
N ARG A 515 -26.89 -3.70 14.60
CA ARG A 515 -26.60 -3.70 16.04
C ARG A 515 -27.07 -2.41 16.72
N LEU A 516 -26.99 -1.29 16.01
CA LEU A 516 -27.45 0.02 16.48
C LEU A 516 -27.77 0.92 15.28
N LEU A 517 -29.04 1.30 15.15
CA LEU A 517 -29.47 2.46 14.38
C LEU A 517 -29.64 3.63 15.36
N SER A 518 -28.92 4.73 15.15
CA SER A 518 -29.09 5.98 15.91
C SER A 518 -29.23 7.15 14.94
N VAL A 519 -30.32 7.89 15.05
CA VAL A 519 -30.58 9.12 14.27
C VAL A 519 -30.85 10.25 15.25
N ILE A 520 -30.17 11.39 15.06
CA ILE A 520 -30.21 12.55 15.96
C ILE A 520 -30.36 13.82 15.12
N GLY A 521 -31.34 14.68 15.40
CA GLY A 521 -31.49 15.96 14.71
C GLY A 521 -31.81 15.79 13.22
N ALA A 522 -32.81 14.99 12.88
CA ALA A 522 -33.20 14.76 11.48
C ALA A 522 -34.38 15.65 11.07
N ASN A 523 -34.34 16.22 9.87
CA ASN A 523 -35.46 16.93 9.23
C ASN A 523 -35.85 16.19 7.95
N ILE A 524 -37.13 15.86 7.80
CA ILE A 524 -37.65 14.98 6.75
C ILE A 524 -38.85 15.66 6.10
N SER A 525 -38.86 15.81 4.78
CA SER A 525 -39.95 16.49 4.06
C SER A 525 -40.31 15.80 2.75
N ASP A 526 -41.61 15.66 2.48
CA ASP A 526 -42.16 14.98 1.29
C ASP A 526 -41.55 13.56 1.11
N VAL A 527 -41.89 12.63 2.01
CA VAL A 527 -41.47 11.22 1.93
C VAL A 527 -42.69 10.31 1.84
N ASP A 528 -42.91 9.71 0.68
CA ASP A 528 -44.16 8.99 0.35
C ASP A 528 -44.28 7.62 1.07
N GLY A 529 -43.18 7.05 1.57
CA GLY A 529 -43.13 5.75 2.24
C GLY A 529 -42.75 5.82 3.73
N VAL A 530 -42.04 4.79 4.22
CA VAL A 530 -41.63 4.67 5.63
C VAL A 530 -40.29 5.38 5.85
N ALA A 531 -40.23 6.44 6.65
CA ALA A 531 -38.99 7.19 6.85
C ALA A 531 -37.86 6.32 7.46
N PHE A 532 -38.13 5.51 8.49
CA PHE A 532 -37.13 4.64 9.13
C PHE A 532 -37.56 3.16 9.16
N SER A 533 -36.91 2.29 8.38
CA SER A 533 -37.07 0.84 8.52
C SER A 533 -35.87 0.21 9.22
N CYS A 534 -36.08 -0.72 10.15
CA CYS A 534 -35.01 -1.64 10.54
C CYS A 534 -35.50 -3.06 10.80
N ASP A 535 -35.18 -3.96 9.88
CA ASP A 535 -35.33 -5.38 10.12
C ASP A 535 -34.14 -5.91 10.95
N GLY A 536 -34.39 -6.85 11.86
CA GLY A 536 -33.36 -7.48 12.69
C GLY A 536 -32.53 -6.53 13.58
N CYS A 537 -33.01 -5.31 13.87
CA CYS A 537 -32.25 -4.35 14.68
C CYS A 537 -32.10 -4.84 16.13
N ARG A 538 -30.90 -4.77 16.74
CA ARG A 538 -30.77 -4.93 18.22
C ARG A 538 -31.15 -3.66 18.97
N ARG A 539 -30.74 -2.49 18.46
CA ARG A 539 -31.01 -1.18 19.08
C ARG A 539 -31.45 -0.15 18.04
N MET A 540 -32.52 0.60 18.32
CA MET A 540 -32.95 1.76 17.54
C MET A 540 -33.07 2.97 18.46
N ARG A 541 -32.43 4.10 18.11
CA ARG A 541 -32.47 5.36 18.85
C ARG A 541 -32.80 6.50 17.90
N LEU A 542 -33.91 7.19 18.13
CA LEU A 542 -34.36 8.33 17.32
C LEU A 542 -34.52 9.52 18.27
N LEU A 543 -33.74 10.59 18.06
CA LEU A 543 -33.78 11.80 18.88
C LEU A 543 -33.99 13.02 17.98
N GLU A 544 -34.87 13.93 18.39
CA GLU A 544 -35.04 15.24 17.74
C GLU A 544 -35.29 15.09 16.23
N VAL A 545 -36.31 14.28 15.89
CA VAL A 545 -36.75 14.06 14.52
C VAL A 545 -37.92 14.98 14.22
N SER A 546 -37.78 15.77 13.16
CA SER A 546 -38.79 16.66 12.60
C SER A 546 -39.22 16.16 11.22
N GLY A 547 -40.53 16.18 10.94
CA GLY A 547 -41.12 15.60 9.74
C GLY A 547 -42.28 16.43 9.19
N GLN A 548 -42.32 16.61 7.86
CA GLN A 548 -43.46 17.19 7.14
C GLN A 548 -43.84 16.29 5.95
N ARG A 549 -45.13 15.98 5.81
CA ARG A 549 -45.70 15.16 4.72
C ARG A 549 -44.99 13.80 4.60
N LEU A 550 -45.06 13.03 5.68
CA LEU A 550 -44.58 11.64 5.73
C LEU A 550 -45.73 10.66 5.43
N GLY A 551 -45.45 9.57 4.73
CA GLY A 551 -46.36 8.43 4.56
C GLY A 551 -46.43 7.55 5.81
N ALA A 552 -45.27 7.19 6.37
CA ALA A 552 -45.16 6.56 7.69
C ALA A 552 -43.80 6.91 8.34
N LEU A 553 -43.75 6.96 9.67
CA LEU A 553 -42.51 7.35 10.36
C LEU A 553 -41.50 6.20 10.48
N ALA A 554 -41.86 5.09 11.13
CA ALA A 554 -40.90 4.05 11.47
C ALA A 554 -41.52 2.65 11.47
N ARG A 555 -40.71 1.66 11.07
CA ARG A 555 -40.99 0.22 11.12
C ARG A 555 -39.78 -0.51 11.69
N GLY A 556 -39.97 -1.46 12.58
CA GLY A 556 -38.86 -2.22 13.14
C GLY A 556 -39.24 -3.64 13.54
N THR A 557 -38.44 -4.63 13.12
CA THR A 557 -38.62 -6.04 13.51
C THR A 557 -37.41 -6.53 14.33
N GLY A 558 -37.65 -7.40 15.32
CA GLY A 558 -36.58 -8.02 16.13
C GLY A 558 -35.87 -7.12 17.17
N LEU A 559 -36.43 -5.94 17.49
CA LEU A 559 -35.86 -4.95 18.42
C LEU A 559 -35.67 -5.50 19.84
N ARG A 560 -34.44 -5.38 20.40
CA ARG A 560 -34.17 -5.71 21.82
C ARG A 560 -34.27 -4.52 22.77
N THR A 561 -33.89 -3.32 22.31
CA THR A 561 -34.05 -2.07 23.07
C THR A 561 -34.28 -0.91 22.10
N TRP A 562 -35.19 0.01 22.41
CA TRP A 562 -35.40 1.21 21.61
C TRP A 562 -35.48 2.45 22.51
N GLN A 563 -35.26 3.63 21.92
CA GLN A 563 -35.39 4.94 22.59
C GLN A 563 -35.82 5.98 21.56
N LEU A 564 -36.98 6.60 21.76
CA LEU A 564 -37.51 7.69 20.94
C LEU A 564 -37.70 8.91 21.85
N GLN A 565 -37.15 10.07 21.47
CA GLN A 565 -37.20 11.27 22.32
C GLN A 565 -37.36 12.52 21.45
N ARG A 566 -38.43 13.30 21.70
CA ARG A 566 -38.85 14.49 20.94
C ARG A 566 -39.04 14.21 19.45
N LEU A 567 -40.28 13.88 19.09
CA LEU A 567 -40.75 13.76 17.72
C LEU A 567 -41.71 14.92 17.40
N GLN A 568 -41.50 15.59 16.27
CA GLN A 568 -42.45 16.54 15.68
C GLN A 568 -42.80 16.07 14.26
N ALA A 569 -44.08 15.82 13.98
CA ALA A 569 -44.50 15.38 12.65
C ALA A 569 -45.81 16.04 12.21
N GLY A 570 -45.81 16.58 10.98
CA GLY A 570 -47.01 16.93 10.22
C GLY A 570 -47.18 15.97 9.03
N CYS A 571 -48.40 15.50 8.77
CA CYS A 571 -48.71 14.47 7.77
C CYS A 571 -49.47 15.05 6.55
N ARG A 572 -49.74 14.23 5.54
CA ARG A 572 -50.85 14.48 4.60
C ARG A 572 -52.10 13.76 5.08
N CYS A 573 -53.28 14.33 4.81
CA CYS A 573 -54.56 13.79 5.28
C CYS A 573 -54.97 12.46 4.59
N ASP A 574 -54.38 12.13 3.45
CA ASP A 574 -54.81 11.02 2.60
C ASP A 574 -54.18 9.66 3.00
N VAL A 575 -53.34 9.63 4.04
CA VAL A 575 -52.57 8.46 4.50
C VAL A 575 -52.50 8.48 6.04
N PRO A 576 -52.65 7.34 6.75
CA PRO A 576 -52.56 7.31 8.21
C PRO A 576 -51.19 7.77 8.74
N CYS A 577 -51.16 8.91 9.42
CA CYS A 577 -49.97 9.58 9.97
C CYS A 577 -48.91 8.69 10.62
N VAL A 578 -49.33 7.73 11.47
CA VAL A 578 -48.43 6.96 12.34
C VAL A 578 -48.89 5.51 12.48
N GLN A 579 -48.67 4.70 11.44
CA GLN A 579 -48.76 3.24 11.60
C GLN A 579 -47.49 2.70 12.29
N LEU A 580 -47.51 2.62 13.62
CA LEU A 580 -46.41 2.12 14.47
C LEU A 580 -46.54 0.59 14.71
N ALA A 581 -46.76 -0.16 13.62
CA ALA A 581 -46.97 -1.60 13.65
C ALA A 581 -45.76 -2.34 14.27
N MET A 582 -45.93 -2.83 15.50
CA MET A 582 -44.90 -3.46 16.32
C MET A 582 -45.13 -4.97 16.43
N THR A 583 -44.99 -5.70 15.31
CA THR A 583 -45.10 -7.15 15.29
C THR A 583 -43.96 -7.81 16.09
N ALA A 584 -44.17 -7.97 17.39
CA ALA A 584 -43.21 -8.54 18.35
C ALA A 584 -43.13 -10.08 18.28
N THR A 585 -43.32 -10.64 17.09
CA THR A 585 -43.30 -12.08 16.79
C THR A 585 -41.86 -12.63 16.84
N GLY A 586 -41.28 -12.72 18.03
CA GLY A 586 -39.89 -13.22 18.17
C GLY A 586 -39.25 -13.17 19.56
N LEU A 587 -39.93 -12.66 20.60
CA LEU A 587 -39.42 -12.66 21.98
C LEU A 587 -39.52 -14.05 22.64
N LYS A 588 -38.79 -15.05 22.12
CA LYS A 588 -38.39 -16.20 22.94
C LYS A 588 -37.40 -15.72 23.98
N GLU A 589 -37.67 -15.98 25.26
CA GLU A 589 -36.80 -15.55 26.35
C GLU A 589 -35.38 -16.11 26.18
N ALA A 590 -34.39 -15.24 26.41
CA ALA A 590 -32.99 -15.60 26.32
C ALA A 590 -32.52 -16.34 27.59
N THR A 591 -32.99 -17.57 27.78
CA THR A 591 -32.61 -18.45 28.89
C THR A 591 -31.18 -18.97 28.74
N HIS A 592 -30.20 -18.07 28.93
CA HIS A 592 -28.98 -18.24 29.73
C HIS A 592 -28.05 -17.03 29.52
N GLY A 593 -27.80 -16.26 30.58
CA GLY A 593 -26.63 -15.38 30.69
C GLY A 593 -26.82 -13.86 30.57
N ALA A 594 -28.03 -13.33 30.39
CA ALA A 594 -28.26 -11.87 30.35
C ALA A 594 -28.95 -11.35 31.62
N THR A 595 -28.19 -10.79 32.55
CA THR A 595 -28.64 -10.29 33.88
C THR A 595 -29.39 -8.94 33.85
N HIS A 596 -29.92 -8.53 32.70
CA HIS A 596 -30.65 -7.27 32.55
C HIS A 596 -31.93 -7.49 31.75
N GLY A 597 -33.08 -7.36 32.43
CA GLY A 597 -34.39 -7.28 31.79
C GLY A 597 -34.54 -6.03 30.92
N PRO A 598 -35.64 -5.93 30.14
CA PRO A 598 -35.92 -4.75 29.34
C PRO A 598 -36.01 -3.51 30.24
N ARG A 599 -35.35 -2.42 29.83
CA ARG A 599 -35.37 -1.15 30.56
C ARG A 599 -36.70 -0.42 30.30
N PRO A 600 -37.21 0.35 31.27
CA PRO A 600 -38.33 1.27 31.04
C PRO A 600 -38.00 2.25 29.91
N TRP A 601 -39.01 2.58 29.13
CA TRP A 601 -38.94 3.49 27.99
C TRP A 601 -39.91 4.66 28.20
N HIS A 602 -39.51 5.84 27.72
CA HIS A 602 -40.35 7.03 27.74
C HIS A 602 -40.56 7.48 26.30
N LEU A 603 -41.82 7.74 25.93
CA LEU A 603 -42.22 8.22 24.60
C LEU A 603 -42.89 9.59 24.75
N ASP A 604 -42.24 10.63 24.23
CA ASP A 604 -42.76 12.00 24.10
C ASP A 604 -43.00 12.29 22.61
N MET A 605 -44.26 12.48 22.23
CA MET A 605 -44.72 12.64 20.85
C MET A 605 -45.65 13.84 20.71
N ARG A 606 -45.27 14.81 19.85
CA ARG A 606 -46.10 15.96 19.49
C ARG A 606 -46.58 15.86 18.04
N LEU A 607 -47.89 15.76 17.85
CA LEU A 607 -48.52 15.70 16.53
C LEU A 607 -49.31 16.98 16.27
N THR A 608 -49.00 17.66 15.16
CA THR A 608 -49.65 18.90 14.73
C THR A 608 -50.20 18.72 13.32
N ALA A 609 -51.52 18.74 13.17
CA ALA A 609 -52.19 18.63 11.88
C ALA A 609 -52.45 20.03 11.30
N GLU A 610 -51.70 20.40 10.26
CA GLU A 610 -51.94 21.60 9.45
C GLU A 610 -52.86 21.26 8.26
N ASP A 611 -53.84 22.13 7.96
CA ASP A 611 -54.76 22.07 6.80
C ASP A 611 -55.56 20.77 6.57
N ALA A 612 -56.14 20.21 7.63
CA ALA A 612 -57.10 19.11 7.52
C ALA A 612 -58.48 19.56 6.96
N ASN A 613 -58.65 19.46 5.65
CA ASN A 613 -59.95 19.67 4.98
C ASN A 613 -60.88 18.45 5.24
N LEU A 614 -61.55 18.48 6.40
CA LEU A 614 -62.25 17.33 6.99
C LEU A 614 -63.45 16.84 6.16
N LYS A 615 -63.31 15.62 5.61
CA LYS A 615 -64.44 14.66 5.57
C LYS A 615 -64.09 13.27 6.11
N GLU A 616 -63.02 12.60 5.65
CA GLU A 616 -62.71 11.23 6.09
C GLU A 616 -61.18 10.96 6.16
N ALA A 617 -60.54 11.32 7.28
CA ALA A 617 -59.12 11.06 7.51
C ALA A 617 -58.84 10.63 8.97
N PRO A 618 -58.91 9.33 9.31
CA PRO A 618 -58.57 8.86 10.65
C PRO A 618 -57.06 8.88 10.88
N VAL A 619 -56.61 9.65 11.86
CA VAL A 619 -55.25 9.54 12.41
C VAL A 619 -55.19 8.26 13.25
N LEU A 620 -54.91 7.14 12.60
CA LEU A 620 -54.64 5.87 13.27
C LEU A 620 -53.26 5.94 13.92
N VAL A 621 -53.20 5.75 15.25
CA VAL A 621 -51.98 5.58 16.03
C VAL A 621 -52.03 4.21 16.68
N ASP A 622 -51.48 3.23 15.97
CA ASP A 622 -51.36 1.85 16.45
C ASP A 622 -49.99 1.64 17.11
N ILE A 623 -49.94 1.12 18.34
CA ILE A 623 -48.71 0.97 19.15
C ILE A 623 -48.75 -0.36 19.93
N GLU A 624 -48.23 -1.43 19.34
CA GLU A 624 -48.06 -2.75 20.00
C GLU A 624 -46.78 -2.81 20.87
N ALA A 625 -46.65 -1.95 21.88
CA ALA A 625 -45.46 -1.92 22.74
C ALA A 625 -45.46 -3.03 23.83
N PRO A 626 -44.30 -3.66 24.12
CA PRO A 626 -44.20 -4.63 25.22
C PRO A 626 -44.41 -3.94 26.57
N LYS A 627 -45.26 -4.54 27.42
CA LYS A 627 -45.55 -4.07 28.78
C LYS A 627 -44.33 -4.22 29.69
N VAL A 628 -43.53 -3.16 29.81
CA VAL A 628 -42.37 -3.07 30.71
C VAL A 628 -42.71 -2.16 31.89
N SER A 629 -42.46 -2.63 33.11
CA SER A 629 -42.75 -1.85 34.32
C SER A 629 -41.88 -0.59 34.37
N GLY A 630 -42.51 0.56 34.64
CA GLY A 630 -41.86 1.88 34.66
C GLY A 630 -41.78 2.62 33.32
N SER A 631 -42.32 2.06 32.23
CA SER A 631 -42.46 2.80 30.97
C SER A 631 -43.61 3.81 31.01
N SER A 632 -43.48 4.93 30.29
CA SER A 632 -44.51 5.96 30.18
C SER A 632 -44.61 6.55 28.77
N GLN A 633 -45.81 7.00 28.41
CA GLN A 633 -46.11 7.64 27.14
C GLN A 633 -46.83 8.96 27.40
N GLU A 634 -46.34 10.03 26.77
CA GLU A 634 -46.96 11.35 26.72
C GLU A 634 -47.19 11.69 25.24
N LEU A 635 -48.44 12.00 24.91
CA LEU A 635 -48.91 12.20 23.54
C LEU A 635 -49.69 13.51 23.47
N GLU A 636 -49.06 14.54 22.95
CA GLU A 636 -49.69 15.85 22.73
C GLU A 636 -50.17 15.94 21.28
N VAL A 637 -51.49 15.86 21.08
CA VAL A 637 -52.11 15.93 19.75
C VAL A 637 -52.87 17.24 19.61
N THR A 638 -52.43 18.08 18.67
CA THR A 638 -53.08 19.36 18.36
C THR A 638 -53.79 19.25 17.00
N CYS A 639 -55.12 19.20 17.03
CA CYS A 639 -55.96 19.07 15.84
C CYS A 639 -57.21 19.96 15.91
N PRO A 640 -57.82 20.30 14.76
CA PRO A 640 -59.16 20.90 14.71
C PRO A 640 -60.23 20.00 15.37
N PRO A 641 -61.27 20.58 15.99
CA PRO A 641 -62.32 19.82 16.66
C PRO A 641 -63.14 18.96 15.68
N GLY A 642 -63.25 17.66 15.95
CA GLY A 642 -64.11 16.72 15.20
C GLY A 642 -63.46 15.43 14.66
N SER A 643 -62.19 15.16 14.98
CA SER A 643 -61.30 14.39 14.07
C SER A 643 -60.84 12.98 14.51
N PHE A 644 -61.40 12.35 15.55
CA PHE A 644 -60.82 11.12 16.14
C PHE A 644 -61.77 9.93 16.36
N SER A 645 -61.22 8.73 16.14
CA SER A 645 -61.66 7.46 16.72
C SER A 645 -60.43 6.71 17.25
N PHE A 646 -60.43 6.32 18.52
CA PHE A 646 -59.36 5.51 19.12
C PHE A 646 -59.77 4.03 19.08
N VAL A 647 -58.91 3.16 18.55
CA VAL A 647 -59.13 1.70 18.51
C VAL A 647 -57.90 1.03 19.10
N GLN A 648 -58.10 0.25 20.16
CA GLN A 648 -57.06 -0.56 20.81
C GLN A 648 -57.52 -2.01 20.78
N GLU A 649 -57.03 -2.80 19.83
CA GLU A 649 -57.34 -4.23 19.76
C GLU A 649 -56.39 -5.03 20.68
N SER A 650 -56.95 -5.63 21.73
CA SER A 650 -56.23 -6.61 22.56
C SER A 650 -56.59 -8.03 22.09
N SER A 651 -55.75 -8.61 21.23
CA SER A 651 -55.91 -10.00 20.77
C SER A 651 -55.26 -10.98 21.77
N GLY A 652 -56.00 -12.00 22.20
CA GLY A 652 -55.43 -13.16 22.92
C GLY A 652 -56.24 -13.74 24.08
N VAL A 653 -57.35 -14.43 23.79
CA VAL A 653 -57.81 -15.60 24.57
C VAL A 653 -58.50 -16.60 23.62
N GLN A 654 -57.88 -17.75 23.38
CA GLN A 654 -58.58 -18.96 22.90
C GLN A 654 -57.77 -20.19 23.36
N GLU A 655 -58.48 -21.24 23.81
CA GLU A 655 -57.98 -22.57 24.21
C GLU A 655 -57.13 -22.69 25.50
N THR A 656 -57.78 -23.05 26.62
CA THR A 656 -57.68 -24.43 27.17
C THR A 656 -58.71 -24.66 28.28
N LEU A 657 -59.58 -25.67 28.13
CA LEU A 657 -60.02 -26.63 29.19
C LEU A 657 -61.19 -27.51 28.68
N ASP A 658 -60.92 -28.79 28.48
CA ASP A 658 -61.92 -29.85 28.53
C ASP A 658 -61.94 -30.43 29.96
N SER A 659 -63.13 -30.62 30.56
CA SER A 659 -63.50 -31.81 31.36
C SER A 659 -64.86 -31.67 32.09
N PHE A 660 -65.63 -32.77 32.08
CA PHE A 660 -66.82 -33.11 32.88
C PHE A 660 -68.23 -32.55 32.53
N ASP A 661 -68.93 -33.35 31.73
CA ASP A 661 -70.30 -33.89 31.90
C ASP A 661 -71.49 -32.98 32.23
N LEU A 662 -72.47 -32.93 31.30
CA LEU A 662 -73.73 -33.71 31.45
C LEU A 662 -74.65 -33.70 30.21
N LEU A 663 -74.98 -34.91 29.75
CA LEU A 663 -76.22 -35.37 29.07
C LEU A 663 -76.74 -34.79 27.71
N HIS A 664 -76.74 -35.72 26.73
CA HIS A 664 -77.84 -36.10 25.81
C HIS A 664 -78.08 -35.45 24.42
N LEU A 665 -77.93 -36.33 23.40
CA LEU A 665 -78.81 -36.56 22.22
C LEU A 665 -78.86 -35.47 21.12
N SER A 666 -78.84 -35.79 19.81
CA SER A 666 -78.69 -37.08 19.11
C SER A 666 -78.41 -36.88 17.60
N LYS A 667 -77.91 -37.96 16.95
CA LYS A 667 -77.82 -38.22 15.49
C LYS A 667 -76.95 -37.28 14.63
N TYR A 668 -76.01 -37.67 13.74
CA TYR A 668 -75.39 -38.92 13.22
C TYR A 668 -75.39 -38.91 11.69
N GLU A 669 -74.19 -38.82 11.09
CA GLU A 669 -73.80 -39.14 9.70
C GLU A 669 -74.45 -38.36 8.53
N ARG A 670 -73.85 -38.27 7.32
CA ARG A 670 -72.69 -38.98 6.73
C ARG A 670 -71.95 -38.10 5.69
N ASP A 671 -70.77 -38.56 5.27
CA ASP A 671 -69.94 -38.06 4.17
C ASP A 671 -70.70 -37.82 2.83
N ARG A 672 -70.17 -36.96 1.93
CA ARG A 672 -69.16 -37.35 0.92
C ARG A 672 -68.99 -36.34 -0.24
N GLN A 673 -67.72 -36.15 -0.62
CA GLN A 673 -67.10 -35.69 -1.89
C GLN A 673 -67.90 -35.00 -3.02
N GLU A 674 -67.23 -34.01 -3.63
CA GLU A 674 -67.17 -33.67 -5.07
C GLU A 674 -68.48 -33.58 -5.90
N PHE A 675 -68.74 -32.41 -6.51
CA PHE A 675 -68.56 -32.24 -7.97
C PHE A 675 -68.70 -30.76 -8.43
N LEU A 676 -67.61 -30.23 -9.00
CA LEU A 676 -67.50 -29.36 -10.19
C LEU A 676 -68.61 -28.34 -10.61
N LYS A 677 -68.10 -27.15 -10.96
CA LYS A 677 -68.61 -26.13 -11.93
C LYS A 677 -69.63 -25.08 -11.44
N LEU A 678 -69.08 -24.02 -10.86
CA LEU A 678 -69.61 -22.67 -11.06
C LEU A 678 -69.16 -22.13 -12.43
N GLY A 679 -70.10 -21.49 -13.15
CA GLY A 679 -69.82 -20.66 -14.30
C GLY A 679 -70.50 -19.30 -14.14
N PHE A 680 -69.89 -18.28 -14.74
CA PHE A 680 -70.41 -16.91 -14.92
C PHE A 680 -70.64 -16.04 -13.66
N ASN A 681 -69.70 -15.12 -13.49
CA ASN A 681 -69.89 -13.67 -13.64
C ASN A 681 -70.92 -12.86 -12.80
N ASP A 682 -70.36 -11.76 -12.30
CA ASP A 682 -70.88 -10.39 -12.28
C ASP A 682 -71.93 -9.94 -11.27
N THR A 683 -71.44 -9.11 -10.33
CA THR A 683 -72.10 -7.91 -9.74
C THR A 683 -73.31 -8.16 -8.82
N CYS A 684 -73.53 -7.41 -7.72
CA CYS A 684 -73.41 -5.96 -7.59
C CYS A 684 -73.33 -5.50 -6.11
N CYS A 685 -73.25 -4.18 -5.90
CA CYS A 685 -73.10 -3.52 -4.60
C CYS A 685 -74.35 -3.56 -3.70
N ALA A 686 -74.16 -3.49 -2.37
CA ALA A 686 -74.65 -2.37 -1.53
C ALA A 686 -74.31 -2.55 -0.02
N SER A 687 -74.02 -1.43 0.66
CA SER A 687 -73.94 -1.35 2.13
C SER A 687 -75.32 -1.47 2.81
N PRO A 688 -75.42 -1.64 4.15
CA PRO A 688 -75.66 -0.42 4.95
C PRO A 688 -75.16 -0.37 6.42
N ARG A 689 -74.72 0.85 6.79
CA ARG A 689 -75.01 1.60 8.04
C ARG A 689 -74.54 1.10 9.43
N PHE A 690 -73.55 1.84 9.93
CA PHE A 690 -73.37 2.40 11.29
C PHE A 690 -74.44 2.12 12.37
N PHE A 691 -73.94 1.81 13.57
CA PHE A 691 -74.51 2.27 14.84
C PHE A 691 -73.47 3.06 15.65
N LYS A 692 -73.94 4.03 16.45
CA LYS A 692 -73.11 5.04 17.14
C LYS A 692 -73.34 4.96 18.65
N ARG A 693 -72.28 4.81 19.45
CA ARG A 693 -72.28 5.10 20.90
C ARG A 693 -70.94 5.71 21.31
N HIS A 694 -70.98 6.90 21.91
CA HIS A 694 -69.86 7.44 22.68
C HIS A 694 -69.96 6.92 24.12
N ALA A 695 -68.81 6.66 24.73
CA ALA A 695 -68.67 6.56 26.18
C ALA A 695 -67.37 7.27 26.57
N GLU A 696 -67.46 8.27 27.45
CA GLU A 696 -66.27 8.88 28.05
C GLU A 696 -65.66 7.92 29.07
N PHE A 697 -64.35 7.69 28.99
CA PHE A 697 -63.62 6.88 29.97
C PHE A 697 -62.64 7.75 30.76
N ARG A 698 -62.83 7.81 32.09
CA ARG A 698 -61.81 8.27 33.04
C ARG A 698 -60.98 7.07 33.54
N SER A 699 -59.68 7.28 33.67
CA SER A 699 -58.67 6.26 33.97
C SER A 699 -58.82 5.58 35.34
N ARG A 700 -58.66 4.25 35.40
CA ARG A 700 -58.17 3.51 36.58
C ARG A 700 -57.34 2.28 36.15
N ASN A 701 -56.29 1.98 36.92
CA ASN A 701 -55.38 0.85 36.69
C ASN A 701 -55.76 -0.37 37.55
N PHE A 702 -55.47 -1.58 37.08
CA PHE A 702 -55.52 -2.83 37.84
C PHE A 702 -54.35 -3.76 37.45
N THR A 703 -53.87 -4.57 38.39
CA THR A 703 -52.77 -5.53 38.22
C THR A 703 -52.96 -6.76 39.10
N ALA A 704 -52.77 -7.96 38.55
CA ALA A 704 -52.66 -9.23 39.28
C ALA A 704 -51.76 -10.23 38.51
N PRO A 705 -50.91 -11.05 39.16
CA PRO A 705 -49.97 -11.97 38.50
C PRO A 705 -50.29 -13.47 38.69
N PHE A 706 -49.84 -14.32 37.77
CA PHE A 706 -49.76 -15.79 37.89
C PHE A 706 -48.51 -16.36 37.18
N TYR A 707 -48.11 -17.60 37.51
CA TYR A 707 -46.86 -18.30 37.11
C TYR A 707 -47.12 -19.77 36.70
N ILE A 708 -46.08 -20.52 36.21
CA ILE A 708 -46.00 -21.94 35.71
C ILE A 708 -45.87 -22.02 34.16
N PHE A 709 -45.11 -22.90 33.50
CA PHE A 709 -43.75 -23.48 33.66
C PHE A 709 -43.25 -24.03 32.28
N PRO A 710 -41.93 -24.22 32.01
CA PRO A 710 -41.43 -24.58 30.67
C PRO A 710 -40.90 -26.03 30.50
N ALA A 711 -40.92 -26.52 29.24
CA ALA A 711 -40.27 -27.75 28.78
C ALA A 711 -39.25 -27.49 27.63
N MET A 712 -38.25 -28.38 27.46
CA MET A 712 -37.03 -28.14 26.65
C MET A 712 -37.01 -28.87 25.29
N ASN A 713 -36.23 -28.35 24.32
CA ASN A 713 -35.55 -29.18 23.29
C ASN A 713 -34.40 -28.43 22.54
N VAL A 714 -33.48 -29.18 21.91
CA VAL A 714 -32.15 -28.71 21.41
C VAL A 714 -31.83 -29.23 19.98
N THR A 715 -31.05 -28.49 19.16
CA THR A 715 -30.51 -28.92 17.84
C THR A 715 -29.10 -28.35 17.53
N CYS A 716 -28.38 -28.96 16.57
CA CYS A 716 -26.95 -28.71 16.22
C CYS A 716 -26.71 -28.29 14.74
N ASP A 717 -25.50 -27.80 14.41
CA ASP A 717 -25.10 -27.16 13.11
C ASP A 717 -23.86 -27.88 12.46
N PRO A 718 -23.77 -28.06 11.11
CA PRO A 718 -22.76 -28.95 10.49
C PRO A 718 -21.57 -28.28 9.76
N ALA A 719 -21.31 -26.97 9.93
CA ALA A 719 -20.40 -26.20 9.06
C ALA A 719 -18.87 -26.30 9.36
N ALA A 720 -18.31 -27.51 9.49
CA ALA A 720 -16.87 -27.72 9.73
C ALA A 720 -16.10 -28.31 8.52
N TYR A 721 -14.83 -27.89 8.36
CA TYR A 721 -13.80 -28.36 7.42
C TYR A 721 -13.81 -27.85 5.96
N ALA A 722 -12.64 -27.49 5.43
CA ALA A 722 -12.42 -27.03 4.05
C ALA A 722 -11.02 -27.46 3.52
N CYS A 723 -10.95 -27.80 2.23
CA CYS A 723 -9.74 -28.33 1.56
C CYS A 723 -9.30 -27.48 0.36
N VAL A 724 -8.03 -27.60 -0.07
CA VAL A 724 -7.46 -26.90 -1.24
C VAL A 724 -7.09 -27.89 -2.34
N CYS A 725 -7.62 -27.68 -3.56
CA CYS A 725 -7.25 -28.41 -4.78
C CYS A 725 -5.96 -27.85 -5.41
N THR A 726 -5.05 -28.73 -5.83
CA THR A 726 -3.84 -28.42 -6.61
C THR A 726 -4.01 -28.63 -8.12
N ASP A 727 -4.90 -29.52 -8.56
CA ASP A 727 -5.12 -29.89 -9.98
C ASP A 727 -6.33 -29.15 -10.61
N PRO A 728 -6.21 -28.59 -11.84
CA PRO A 728 -7.35 -28.17 -12.67
C PRO A 728 -8.55 -29.14 -12.73
N LYS A 729 -8.31 -30.46 -12.75
CA LYS A 729 -9.36 -31.51 -12.76
C LYS A 729 -10.14 -31.56 -11.45
N CYS A 730 -9.46 -31.42 -10.31
CA CYS A 730 -10.08 -31.32 -8.98
C CYS A 730 -11.03 -30.11 -8.92
N HIS A 731 -10.60 -28.97 -9.48
CA HIS A 731 -11.44 -27.76 -9.61
C HIS A 731 -12.66 -27.96 -10.52
N GLN A 732 -12.53 -28.77 -11.57
CA GLN A 732 -13.63 -29.14 -12.45
C GLN A 732 -14.61 -30.13 -11.79
N GLN A 733 -14.12 -31.03 -10.93
CA GLN A 733 -14.93 -31.98 -10.15
C GLN A 733 -15.78 -31.26 -9.10
N ILE A 734 -15.20 -30.35 -8.30
CA ILE A 734 -15.93 -29.56 -7.30
C ILE A 734 -17.03 -28.70 -7.94
N ARG A 735 -16.77 -28.13 -9.13
CA ARG A 735 -17.80 -27.39 -9.89
C ARG A 735 -18.95 -28.27 -10.38
N ARG A 736 -18.77 -29.60 -10.50
CA ARG A 736 -19.82 -30.54 -10.91
C ARG A 736 -20.64 -31.06 -9.73
N THR A 737 -20.03 -31.28 -8.56
CA THR A 737 -20.76 -31.70 -7.35
C THR A 737 -21.49 -30.54 -6.67
N ALA A 738 -20.95 -29.32 -6.69
CA ALA A 738 -21.64 -28.13 -6.17
C ALA A 738 -22.95 -27.80 -6.93
N THR A 739 -23.14 -28.33 -8.15
CA THR A 739 -24.38 -28.20 -8.93
C THR A 739 -25.36 -29.36 -8.75
N ALA A 740 -25.04 -30.37 -7.93
CA ALA A 740 -25.83 -31.60 -7.81
C ALA A 740 -25.88 -32.16 -6.37
N SER A 741 -26.62 -31.48 -5.48
CA SER A 741 -27.17 -32.14 -4.28
C SER A 741 -28.44 -31.44 -3.80
N THR A 742 -29.58 -32.07 -4.06
CA THR A 742 -30.88 -31.74 -3.45
C THR A 742 -31.13 -32.65 -2.25
N ARG A 743 -31.55 -32.05 -1.13
CA ARG A 743 -32.24 -32.67 0.03
C ARG A 743 -31.89 -34.13 0.37
N VAL A 744 -31.09 -34.32 1.43
CA VAL A 744 -31.12 -35.56 2.23
C VAL A 744 -31.52 -35.19 3.65
N SER A 745 -32.59 -35.80 4.13
CA SER A 745 -33.08 -35.64 5.51
C SER A 745 -32.38 -36.65 6.43
N CYS A 746 -31.74 -36.19 7.49
CA CYS A 746 -31.16 -37.09 8.50
C CYS A 746 -32.18 -37.44 9.59
N ILE A 747 -32.45 -38.74 9.74
CA ILE A 747 -33.19 -39.29 10.88
C ILE A 747 -32.23 -39.39 12.07
N ALA A 748 -32.70 -39.04 13.27
CA ALA A 748 -31.91 -39.07 14.50
C ALA A 748 -32.15 -40.35 15.32
N CYS A 749 -31.08 -40.92 15.89
CA CYS A 749 -31.10 -41.93 16.95
C CYS A 749 -29.88 -41.71 17.88
N PRO A 750 -29.87 -42.22 19.14
CA PRO A 750 -29.43 -41.37 20.26
C PRO A 750 -28.20 -41.85 21.08
N MET A 751 -27.66 -40.92 21.89
CA MET A 751 -26.65 -41.08 22.96
C MET A 751 -25.23 -41.47 22.50
N GLY A 752 -24.13 -41.12 23.17
CA GLY A 752 -23.89 -40.29 24.38
C GLY A 752 -22.49 -40.54 24.96
N GLN A 753 -21.99 -39.64 25.83
CA GLN A 753 -20.71 -39.70 26.60
C GLN A 753 -19.39 -39.26 25.92
N TYR A 754 -18.47 -38.76 26.76
CA TYR A 754 -17.12 -38.28 26.45
C TYR A 754 -16.06 -39.18 27.11
N SER A 755 -14.96 -39.56 26.43
CA SER A 755 -13.59 -39.56 26.98
C SER A 755 -12.49 -39.92 25.95
N LEU A 756 -11.24 -39.70 26.35
CA LEU A 756 -9.96 -39.64 25.64
C LEU A 756 -9.37 -40.98 25.10
N LEU A 757 -8.50 -40.82 24.10
CA LEU A 757 -7.42 -41.74 23.62
C LEU A 757 -7.82 -43.00 22.79
N PRO A 758 -6.90 -43.55 21.97
CA PRO A 758 -7.27 -44.18 20.70
C PRO A 758 -7.09 -45.71 20.68
N SER A 759 -8.15 -46.44 20.37
CA SER A 759 -8.06 -47.87 20.03
C SER A 759 -9.33 -48.37 19.32
N THR A 760 -9.27 -48.53 18.00
CA THR A 760 -9.96 -49.64 17.31
C THR A 760 -9.09 -50.16 16.17
N ARG A 761 -8.94 -51.48 16.13
CA ARG A 761 -8.20 -52.25 15.12
C ARG A 761 -9.00 -52.36 13.81
N PRO A 762 -8.38 -52.80 12.70
CA PRO A 762 -8.88 -52.50 11.35
C PRO A 762 -10.01 -53.41 10.90
N LEU A 763 -10.89 -52.87 10.05
CA LEU A 763 -11.64 -53.67 9.09
C LEU A 763 -10.65 -54.26 8.08
N LYS A 764 -10.35 -55.55 8.23
CA LYS A 764 -9.55 -56.33 7.30
C LYS A 764 -10.51 -57.08 6.38
N GLY A 765 -10.60 -56.63 5.14
CA GLY A 765 -11.52 -57.14 4.12
C GLY A 765 -10.99 -56.76 2.74
N ASP A 766 -10.11 -57.63 2.25
CA ASP A 766 -9.60 -57.80 0.88
C ASP A 766 -8.79 -56.70 0.20
N HIS A 767 -7.52 -57.06 -0.02
CA HIS A 767 -6.55 -56.37 -0.84
C HIS A 767 -6.87 -56.54 -2.34
N GLU A 768 -7.83 -55.78 -2.87
CA GLU A 768 -7.83 -55.31 -4.28
C GLU A 768 -8.93 -54.27 -4.56
N GLY A 769 -9.11 -53.32 -3.63
CA GLY A 769 -10.03 -52.18 -3.77
C GLY A 769 -9.53 -51.06 -4.69
N GLN A 770 -8.96 -51.38 -5.85
CA GLN A 770 -8.65 -50.37 -6.87
C GLN A 770 -9.95 -49.83 -7.48
N ILE A 771 -10.30 -48.58 -7.18
CA ILE A 771 -11.19 -47.83 -8.08
C ILE A 771 -10.39 -47.56 -9.35
N ASN A 772 -10.68 -48.33 -10.40
CA ASN A 772 -10.08 -48.19 -11.73
C ASN A 772 -10.46 -46.84 -12.37
N LEU A 773 -9.74 -45.78 -11.98
CA LEU A 773 -9.48 -44.67 -12.87
C LEU A 773 -8.40 -45.10 -13.86
N PRO A 774 -8.55 -44.84 -15.18
CA PRO A 774 -7.61 -45.33 -16.18
C PRO A 774 -6.18 -44.84 -15.90
N ALA A 775 -5.24 -45.79 -15.87
CA ALA A 775 -3.83 -45.55 -15.63
C ALA A 775 -3.28 -44.53 -16.66
N GLY A 776 -2.98 -43.32 -16.20
CA GLY A 776 -2.59 -42.19 -17.06
C GLY A 776 -3.03 -40.80 -16.57
N ALA A 777 -3.94 -40.71 -15.60
CA ALA A 777 -4.28 -39.46 -14.93
C ALA A 777 -3.60 -39.38 -13.54
N GLY A 778 -2.61 -38.51 -13.39
CA GLY A 778 -1.93 -38.28 -12.11
C GLY A 778 -2.88 -37.90 -10.97
N GLY A 779 -2.62 -38.42 -9.77
CA GLY A 779 -3.48 -38.23 -8.61
C GLY A 779 -3.44 -36.80 -8.08
N SER A 780 -4.58 -36.09 -8.14
CA SER A 780 -4.73 -34.74 -7.60
C SER A 780 -4.82 -34.75 -6.07
N SER A 781 -3.69 -34.60 -5.38
CA SER A 781 -3.64 -34.52 -3.91
C SER A 781 -4.22 -33.18 -3.41
N CYS A 782 -5.34 -33.22 -2.71
CA CYS A 782 -5.80 -32.07 -1.94
C CYS A 782 -4.98 -31.95 -0.64
N ILE A 783 -4.22 -30.88 -0.48
CA ILE A 783 -3.49 -30.61 0.76
C ILE A 783 -4.44 -29.88 1.72
N SER A 784 -4.68 -30.45 2.90
CA SER A 784 -5.44 -29.78 3.97
C SER A 784 -4.63 -28.61 4.52
N CYS A 785 -5.28 -27.46 4.73
CA CYS A 785 -4.64 -26.28 5.29
C CYS A 785 -4.19 -26.46 6.74
N ASP A 786 -4.77 -27.41 7.47
CA ASP A 786 -4.28 -27.80 8.79
C ASP A 786 -2.94 -28.54 8.71
N ASN A 787 -2.72 -29.35 7.67
CA ASN A 787 -1.42 -30.01 7.46
C ASN A 787 -0.34 -28.96 7.14
N ILE A 788 -0.66 -27.97 6.31
CA ILE A 788 0.27 -26.86 6.05
C ILE A 788 0.51 -26.05 7.33
N ALA A 789 -0.55 -25.69 8.08
CA ALA A 789 -0.44 -24.96 9.33
C ALA A 789 0.38 -25.70 10.40
N ARG A 790 0.35 -27.05 10.41
CA ARG A 790 1.23 -27.91 11.22
C ARG A 790 2.69 -27.84 10.77
N GLN A 791 2.97 -27.94 9.46
CA GLN A 791 4.34 -27.87 8.90
C GLN A 791 5.05 -26.56 9.28
N VAL A 792 4.35 -25.41 9.16
CA VAL A 792 4.94 -24.09 9.47
C VAL A 792 4.59 -23.53 10.85
N GLY A 793 3.80 -24.23 11.66
CA GLY A 793 3.40 -23.80 13.01
C GLY A 793 2.72 -22.42 13.07
N LYS A 794 1.97 -22.07 12.03
CA LYS A 794 1.19 -20.82 11.89
C LYS A 794 -0.07 -21.12 11.08
N SER A 795 -1.22 -20.61 11.53
CA SER A 795 -2.46 -20.67 10.74
C SER A 795 -2.29 -19.89 9.43
N LEU A 796 -2.67 -20.52 8.33
CA LEU A 796 -2.67 -19.94 6.98
C LEU A 796 -4.11 -19.65 6.54
N VAL A 797 -4.30 -18.57 5.78
CA VAL A 797 -5.60 -18.25 5.18
C VAL A 797 -5.64 -18.88 3.79
N CYS A 798 -6.41 -19.95 3.67
CA CYS A 798 -6.71 -20.61 2.41
C CYS A 798 -8.06 -20.12 1.86
N SER A 799 -8.09 -19.75 0.59
CA SER A 799 -9.32 -19.34 -0.11
C SER A 799 -9.36 -20.00 -1.49
N GLY A 800 -10.10 -21.10 -1.59
CA GLY A 800 -10.23 -21.89 -2.82
C GLY A 800 -8.89 -22.36 -3.36
N SER A 801 -8.53 -21.92 -4.57
CA SER A 801 -7.26 -22.24 -5.23
C SER A 801 -6.12 -21.28 -4.88
N THR A 802 -6.26 -20.48 -3.82
CA THR A 802 -5.24 -19.49 -3.42
C THR A 802 -4.88 -19.67 -1.95
N VAL A 803 -3.58 -19.69 -1.66
CA VAL A 803 -3.04 -19.67 -0.31
C VAL A 803 -2.38 -18.32 -0.08
N GLN A 804 -2.82 -17.60 0.96
CA GLN A 804 -2.15 -16.36 1.37
C GLN A 804 -0.97 -16.70 2.28
N VAL A 805 0.24 -16.56 1.74
CA VAL A 805 1.49 -16.79 2.47
C VAL A 805 1.88 -15.49 3.19
N PRO A 806 1.97 -15.45 4.52
CA PRO A 806 2.39 -14.25 5.25
C PRO A 806 3.92 -14.02 5.16
N ARG A 807 4.34 -12.78 5.42
CA ARG A 807 5.77 -12.37 5.48
C ARG A 807 6.59 -13.31 6.38
N GLY A 808 7.80 -13.65 5.93
CA GLY A 808 8.69 -14.61 6.57
C GLY A 808 8.34 -16.09 6.35
N MET A 809 7.44 -16.40 5.43
CA MET A 809 7.22 -17.75 4.92
C MET A 809 7.27 -17.76 3.39
N MET A 810 7.76 -18.86 2.84
CA MET A 810 7.86 -19.15 1.42
C MET A 810 7.05 -20.41 1.14
N ALA A 811 6.42 -20.48 -0.03
CA ALA A 811 5.88 -21.72 -0.56
C ALA A 811 6.60 -22.03 -1.87
N LEU A 812 7.12 -23.25 -2.00
CA LEU A 812 7.86 -23.73 -3.15
C LEU A 812 7.10 -24.91 -3.76
N GLU A 813 6.92 -24.87 -5.07
CA GLU A 813 6.39 -25.99 -5.83
C GLU A 813 7.54 -26.96 -6.08
N GLN A 814 7.47 -28.16 -5.50
CA GLN A 814 8.39 -29.27 -5.75
C GLN A 814 7.93 -30.09 -6.95
N ASP A 815 8.80 -30.99 -7.40
CA ASP A 815 8.50 -31.95 -8.46
C ASP A 815 7.16 -32.68 -8.21
N ALA A 816 6.41 -32.88 -9.30
CA ALA A 816 5.03 -33.37 -9.29
C ALA A 816 3.95 -32.44 -8.67
N GLY A 817 4.24 -31.16 -8.45
CA GLY A 817 3.22 -30.15 -8.08
C GLY A 817 2.85 -30.15 -6.58
N ASN A 818 3.66 -30.80 -5.75
CA ASN A 818 3.52 -30.74 -4.30
C ASN A 818 4.02 -29.38 -3.78
N LEU A 819 3.16 -28.64 -3.08
CA LEU A 819 3.50 -27.37 -2.46
C LEU A 819 4.07 -27.59 -1.05
N THR A 820 5.36 -27.27 -0.87
CA THR A 820 6.03 -27.29 0.42
C THR A 820 6.22 -25.87 0.96
N PHE A 821 6.15 -25.72 2.28
CA PHE A 821 6.16 -24.42 2.94
C PHE A 821 7.32 -24.31 3.91
N PHE A 822 8.16 -23.29 3.70
CA PHE A 822 9.38 -23.03 4.45
C PHE A 822 9.25 -21.75 5.27
N ARG A 823 9.69 -21.78 6.52
CA ARG A 823 9.99 -20.55 7.28
C ARG A 823 11.31 -19.98 6.76
N CYS A 824 11.32 -18.68 6.51
CA CYS A 824 12.50 -18.00 6.02
C CYS A 824 13.31 -17.48 7.20
N PRO A 825 14.62 -17.78 7.31
CA PRO A 825 15.45 -17.31 8.42
C PRO A 825 15.51 -15.79 8.51
N ASN A 826 15.44 -15.12 7.36
CA ASN A 826 15.21 -13.68 7.27
C ASN A 826 13.78 -13.41 6.81
N ALA A 827 12.98 -12.74 7.67
CA ALA A 827 11.60 -12.41 7.34
C ALA A 827 11.46 -11.41 6.18
N LEU A 828 12.49 -10.61 5.90
CA LEU A 828 12.54 -9.65 4.80
C LEU A 828 12.77 -10.33 3.44
N ALA A 829 13.48 -11.48 3.43
CA ALA A 829 13.74 -12.26 2.21
C ALA A 829 12.46 -12.87 1.60
N CYS A 830 11.43 -13.07 2.42
CA CYS A 830 10.14 -13.64 2.04
C CYS A 830 9.02 -12.61 2.28
N PRO A 831 8.69 -11.78 1.29
CA PRO A 831 7.65 -10.74 1.45
C PRO A 831 6.25 -11.34 1.69
N GLY A 832 6.05 -12.62 1.36
CA GLY A 832 4.73 -13.25 1.33
C GLY A 832 3.91 -12.79 0.12
N GLY A 833 2.64 -13.16 0.08
CA GLY A 833 1.70 -12.80 -0.99
C GLY A 833 0.61 -13.84 -1.21
N ASN A 834 -0.27 -13.56 -2.17
CA ASN A 834 -1.27 -14.52 -2.62
C ASN A 834 -0.64 -15.44 -3.67
N MET A 835 -0.59 -16.73 -3.40
CA MET A 835 -0.13 -17.76 -4.33
C MET A 835 -1.18 -17.99 -5.44
N ALA A 836 -1.29 -17.03 -6.36
CA ALA A 836 -2.19 -17.07 -7.50
C ALA A 836 -1.39 -16.81 -8.79
N ALA A 837 -0.89 -17.90 -9.38
CA ALA A 837 -0.12 -17.97 -10.63
C ALA A 837 1.28 -17.32 -10.62
N LYS A 838 2.33 -18.16 -10.53
CA LYS A 838 3.72 -17.95 -11.00
C LYS A 838 4.49 -16.71 -10.49
N SER A 839 3.99 -15.95 -9.51
CA SER A 839 4.70 -14.80 -8.94
C SER A 839 5.84 -15.23 -8.00
N ARG A 840 7.00 -14.56 -8.11
CA ARG A 840 8.22 -14.84 -7.33
C ARG A 840 7.96 -14.87 -5.82
N ALA A 841 8.37 -15.95 -5.15
CA ALA A 841 8.20 -16.14 -3.71
C ALA A 841 9.22 -15.39 -2.84
N CYS A 842 10.36 -15.00 -3.41
CA CYS A 842 11.47 -14.33 -2.73
C CYS A 842 11.59 -12.83 -3.11
N ALA A 843 12.18 -12.05 -2.22
CA ALA A 843 12.56 -10.66 -2.45
C ALA A 843 13.68 -10.52 -3.51
N LEU A 844 13.90 -9.30 -4.01
CA LEU A 844 14.99 -9.03 -4.96
C LEU A 844 16.35 -9.33 -4.32
N GLY A 845 17.24 -9.99 -5.08
CA GLY A 845 18.54 -10.47 -4.62
C GLY A 845 18.55 -11.92 -4.10
N TYR A 846 17.38 -12.54 -3.90
CA TYR A 846 17.25 -13.90 -3.40
C TYR A 846 16.77 -14.88 -4.47
N GLU A 847 17.33 -16.09 -4.47
CA GLU A 847 17.05 -17.11 -5.46
C GLU A 847 15.67 -17.75 -5.23
N GLY A 848 14.76 -17.64 -6.20
CA GLY A 848 13.36 -18.09 -6.08
C GLY A 848 13.16 -19.61 -5.93
N SER A 849 14.18 -20.39 -6.29
CA SER A 849 14.25 -21.86 -6.15
C SER A 849 14.80 -22.31 -4.80
N SER A 850 15.47 -21.42 -4.05
CA SER A 850 16.13 -21.75 -2.79
C SER A 850 15.13 -21.84 -1.64
N PRO A 851 15.02 -22.99 -0.93
CA PRO A 851 14.17 -23.12 0.25
C PRO A 851 14.42 -21.99 1.26
N GLY A 852 13.33 -21.41 1.76
CA GLY A 852 13.36 -20.29 2.70
C GLY A 852 14.02 -19.01 2.18
N CYS A 853 14.25 -18.88 0.86
CA CYS A 853 14.99 -17.79 0.23
C CYS A 853 16.38 -17.59 0.86
N THR A 854 17.16 -18.67 1.00
CA THR A 854 18.44 -18.68 1.73
C THR A 854 19.69 -18.53 0.86
N THR A 855 19.55 -18.67 -0.46
CA THR A 855 20.60 -18.43 -1.46
C THR A 855 20.43 -17.06 -2.12
N CYS A 856 21.54 -16.37 -2.41
CA CYS A 856 21.53 -15.14 -3.19
C CYS A 856 21.52 -15.44 -4.69
N MET A 857 20.86 -14.60 -5.49
CA MET A 857 20.96 -14.67 -6.95
C MET A 857 22.35 -14.25 -7.43
N GLU A 858 22.71 -14.66 -8.65
CA GLU A 858 23.89 -14.16 -9.35
C GLU A 858 23.96 -12.62 -9.34
N GLY A 859 25.14 -12.07 -9.06
CA GLY A 859 25.34 -10.62 -8.84
C GLY A 859 24.93 -10.12 -7.45
N PHE A 860 24.56 -11.01 -6.53
CA PHE A 860 24.33 -10.71 -5.10
C PHE A 860 25.16 -11.68 -4.23
N GLY A 861 25.59 -11.22 -3.06
CA GLY A 861 26.35 -12.02 -2.10
C GLY A 861 25.84 -11.86 -0.67
N LYS A 862 26.10 -12.84 0.20
CA LYS A 862 25.68 -12.81 1.60
C LYS A 862 26.48 -11.77 2.39
N LYS A 863 25.81 -11.00 3.25
CA LYS A 863 26.49 -10.08 4.19
C LYS A 863 27.40 -10.89 5.13
N ASN A 864 28.66 -10.50 5.29
CA ASN A 864 29.63 -11.26 6.10
C ASN A 864 29.14 -11.49 7.55
N THR A 865 28.39 -10.55 8.12
CA THR A 865 27.86 -10.62 9.48
C THR A 865 26.48 -11.30 9.60
N ASP A 866 25.85 -11.68 8.49
CA ASP A 866 24.51 -12.31 8.49
C ASP A 866 24.29 -13.08 7.17
N PRO A 867 24.37 -14.42 7.18
CA PRO A 867 24.32 -15.23 5.96
C PRO A 867 22.93 -15.27 5.29
N PHE A 868 21.90 -14.68 5.92
CA PHE A 868 20.53 -14.62 5.39
C PHE A 868 20.18 -13.25 4.78
N VAL A 869 21.16 -12.33 4.69
CA VAL A 869 21.00 -11.01 4.06
C VAL A 869 21.80 -10.96 2.76
N CYS A 870 21.11 -10.98 1.62
CA CYS A 870 21.73 -10.80 0.31
C CYS A 870 21.86 -9.31 -0.04
N LYS A 871 23.05 -8.90 -0.47
CA LYS A 871 23.34 -7.53 -0.94
C LYS A 871 23.88 -7.57 -2.37
N PRO A 872 23.58 -6.56 -3.21
CA PRO A 872 24.11 -6.51 -4.57
C PRO A 872 25.64 -6.43 -4.53
N CYS A 873 26.29 -7.11 -5.46
CA CYS A 873 27.74 -7.05 -5.59
C CYS A 873 28.17 -5.73 -6.26
N GLY A 874 29.22 -5.13 -5.72
CA GLY A 874 29.79 -3.92 -6.25
C GLY A 874 30.68 -4.14 -7.48
N ARG A 875 31.40 -3.09 -7.87
CA ARG A 875 32.51 -3.27 -8.80
C ARG A 875 33.59 -4.07 -8.09
N LEU A 876 33.92 -5.24 -8.63
CA LEU A 876 34.89 -6.19 -8.06
C LEU A 876 36.16 -5.52 -7.53
N PHE A 877 36.78 -4.63 -8.33
CA PHE A 877 37.99 -3.88 -7.94
C PHE A 877 37.80 -2.99 -6.69
N LEU A 878 36.65 -2.30 -6.55
CA LEU A 878 36.36 -1.49 -5.36
C LEU A 878 36.12 -2.37 -4.14
N GLY A 879 35.47 -3.53 -4.32
CA GLY A 879 35.31 -4.55 -3.27
C GLY A 879 36.66 -5.03 -2.75
N TRP A 880 37.59 -5.41 -3.64
CA TRP A 880 38.95 -5.85 -3.27
C TRP A 880 39.77 -4.73 -2.61
N ALA A 881 39.74 -3.51 -3.17
CA ALA A 881 40.43 -2.37 -2.57
C ALA A 881 39.90 -2.06 -1.15
N TYR A 882 38.58 -2.09 -0.93
CA TYR A 882 37.99 -1.90 0.39
C TYR A 882 38.35 -3.04 1.34
N PHE A 883 38.24 -4.29 0.88
CA PHE A 883 38.59 -5.49 1.65
C PHE A 883 40.03 -5.43 2.18
N LEU A 884 40.97 -4.99 1.35
CA LEU A 884 42.37 -4.81 1.74
C LEU A 884 42.58 -3.59 2.65
N LEU A 885 42.04 -2.43 2.31
CA LEU A 885 42.35 -1.17 3.02
C LEU A 885 41.70 -1.06 4.40
N VAL A 886 40.46 -1.52 4.56
CA VAL A 886 39.69 -1.30 5.79
C VAL A 886 40.26 -1.98 7.04
N PRO A 887 40.77 -3.22 7.02
CA PRO A 887 41.46 -3.79 8.18
C PRO A 887 42.87 -3.20 8.37
N ILE A 888 43.52 -2.74 7.30
CA ILE A 888 44.87 -2.16 7.37
C ILE A 888 44.87 -0.80 8.09
N VAL A 889 43.88 0.07 7.89
CA VAL A 889 43.86 1.41 8.51
C VAL A 889 43.86 1.35 10.06
N PRO A 890 42.97 0.59 10.75
CA PRO A 890 43.04 0.42 12.19
C PRO A 890 44.35 -0.19 12.67
N VAL A 891 44.96 -1.11 11.92
CA VAL A 891 46.25 -1.71 12.26
C VAL A 891 47.37 -0.67 12.18
N ILE A 892 47.44 0.14 11.12
CA ILE A 892 48.43 1.22 11.00
C ILE A 892 48.27 2.23 12.15
N LEU A 893 47.04 2.60 12.50
CA LEU A 893 46.76 3.49 13.63
C LEU A 893 47.15 2.85 14.96
N ALA A 894 46.91 1.56 15.15
CA ALA A 894 47.29 0.83 16.36
C ALA A 894 48.81 0.60 16.48
N VAL A 895 49.52 0.32 15.38
CA VAL A 895 51.00 0.23 15.36
C VAL A 895 51.62 1.59 15.65
N ARG A 896 51.12 2.68 15.03
CA ARG A 896 51.57 4.04 15.35
C ARG A 896 51.27 4.43 16.80
N SER A 897 50.06 4.16 17.29
CA SER A 897 49.69 4.42 18.69
C SER A 897 50.45 3.55 19.69
N ALA A 898 50.91 2.37 19.30
CA ALA A 898 51.79 1.54 20.12
C ALA A 898 53.22 2.11 20.16
N GLY A 899 53.64 2.83 19.10
CA GLY A 899 54.98 3.39 18.91
C GLY A 899 55.37 4.46 19.94
N GLU A 900 54.47 5.38 20.25
CA GLU A 900 54.76 6.62 20.99
C GLU A 900 54.52 6.44 22.51
N THR A 901 55.60 6.26 23.28
CA THR A 901 55.57 5.95 24.72
C THR A 901 54.94 7.05 25.59
N GLU A 902 55.06 8.32 25.22
CA GLU A 902 54.49 9.45 25.97
C GLU A 902 52.97 9.57 25.84
N LYS A 903 52.35 8.84 24.91
CA LYS A 903 50.92 8.99 24.56
C LYS A 903 50.03 7.91 25.17
N GLU A 904 50.42 7.36 26.34
CA GLU A 904 49.68 6.31 27.07
C GLU A 904 48.17 6.64 27.18
N ARG A 905 47.81 7.89 27.54
CA ARG A 905 46.42 8.36 27.64
C ARG A 905 45.63 8.27 26.33
N MET A 906 46.21 8.69 25.20
CA MET A 906 45.50 8.63 23.91
C MET A 906 45.30 7.20 23.44
N SER A 907 46.29 6.31 23.64
CA SER A 907 46.16 4.90 23.30
C SER A 907 44.99 4.24 24.04
N MET A 908 44.86 4.49 25.35
CA MET A 908 43.73 4.00 26.15
C MET A 908 42.38 4.53 25.65
N MET A 909 42.27 5.82 25.32
CA MET A 909 41.01 6.39 24.80
C MET A 909 40.61 5.79 23.46
N ILE A 910 41.57 5.55 22.55
CA ILE A 910 41.33 4.87 21.28
C ILE A 910 40.79 3.45 21.52
N LYS A 911 41.34 2.70 22.48
CA LYS A 911 40.82 1.36 22.85
C LYS A 911 39.36 1.41 23.31
N VAL A 912 39.01 2.37 24.18
CA VAL A 912 37.61 2.55 24.66
C VAL A 912 36.68 2.92 23.51
N ILE A 913 37.08 3.86 22.64
CA ILE A 913 36.30 4.29 21.46
C ILE A 913 36.09 3.11 20.49
N LEU A 914 37.12 2.34 20.17
CA LEU A 914 37.00 1.18 19.30
C LEU A 914 36.11 0.10 19.92
N SER A 915 36.20 -0.13 21.24
CA SER A 915 35.33 -1.07 21.95
C SER A 915 33.87 -0.60 22.06
N PHE A 916 33.61 0.71 22.01
CA PHE A 916 32.26 1.25 21.92
C PHE A 916 31.72 1.21 20.48
N GLY A 917 32.57 1.46 19.49
CA GLY A 917 32.21 1.37 18.07
C GLY A 917 31.75 -0.02 17.66
N THR A 918 32.42 -1.09 18.11
CA THR A 918 31.97 -2.47 17.89
C THR A 918 30.63 -2.76 18.56
N PHE A 919 30.42 -2.25 19.77
CA PHE A 919 29.14 -2.34 20.46
C PHE A 919 27.99 -1.64 19.70
N VAL A 920 28.20 -0.38 19.28
CA VAL A 920 27.19 0.40 18.52
C VAL A 920 26.88 -0.27 17.19
N ALA A 921 27.87 -0.84 16.49
CA ALA A 921 27.64 -1.60 15.26
C ALA A 921 26.70 -2.81 15.48
N ASN A 922 26.90 -3.56 16.57
CA ASN A 922 26.05 -4.70 16.92
C ASN A 922 24.62 -4.27 17.24
N VAL A 923 24.43 -3.21 18.05
CA VAL A 923 23.11 -2.65 18.35
C VAL A 923 22.42 -2.15 17.08
N GLN A 924 23.12 -1.39 16.23
CA GLN A 924 22.57 -0.87 14.98
C GLN A 924 22.11 -1.98 14.05
N MET A 925 22.86 -3.08 13.95
CA MET A 925 22.45 -4.26 13.17
C MET A 925 21.17 -4.92 13.70
N VAL A 926 20.99 -4.99 15.03
CA VAL A 926 19.75 -5.50 15.64
C VAL A 926 18.58 -4.54 15.38
N LEU A 927 18.79 -3.23 15.55
CA LEU A 927 17.75 -2.22 15.32
C LEU A 927 17.24 -2.26 13.88
N GLN A 928 18.13 -2.48 12.90
CA GLN A 928 17.79 -2.67 11.48
C GLN A 928 16.80 -3.82 11.19
N GLN A 929 16.67 -4.81 12.09
CA GLN A 929 15.72 -5.93 11.93
C GLN A 929 14.35 -5.65 12.58
N THR A 930 14.13 -4.46 13.15
CA THR A 930 12.86 -4.10 13.79
C THR A 930 11.88 -3.46 12.81
N ASP A 931 10.59 -3.81 12.88
CA ASP A 931 9.52 -3.16 12.09
C ASP A 931 9.42 -1.63 12.31
N ILE A 932 10.07 -1.11 13.37
CA ILE A 932 10.15 0.33 13.67
C ILE A 932 11.21 1.00 12.81
N TYR A 933 12.34 0.34 12.57
CA TYR A 933 13.37 0.83 11.66
C TYR A 933 12.85 0.90 10.23
N ASP A 934 12.18 -0.15 9.72
CA ASP A 934 11.50 -0.15 8.41
C ASP A 934 10.61 1.10 8.22
N ARG A 935 9.83 1.47 9.25
CA ARG A 935 8.94 2.65 9.22
C ARG A 935 9.72 3.95 9.32
N PHE A 936 10.64 4.05 10.27
CA PHE A 936 11.45 5.25 10.49
C PHE A 936 12.29 5.58 9.25
N GLU A 937 12.91 4.58 8.63
CA GLU A 937 13.65 4.72 7.39
C GLU A 937 12.74 5.19 6.24
N HIS A 938 11.52 4.65 6.13
CA HIS A 938 10.56 5.10 5.12
C HIS A 938 10.14 6.57 5.32
N GLU A 939 9.79 6.96 6.55
CA GLU A 939 9.41 8.33 6.89
C GLU A 939 10.59 9.31 6.78
N LEU A 940 11.80 8.90 7.15
CA LEU A 940 13.02 9.70 7.00
C LEU A 940 13.37 9.92 5.52
N LYS A 941 13.26 8.88 4.69
CA LYS A 941 13.44 8.99 3.23
C LYS A 941 12.38 9.90 2.60
N LEU A 942 11.12 9.83 3.06
CA LEU A 942 10.05 10.74 2.66
C LEU A 942 10.35 12.20 3.06
N THR A 943 10.79 12.42 4.30
CA THR A 943 11.02 13.75 4.88
C THR A 943 12.26 14.44 4.29
N LEU A 944 13.37 13.72 4.11
CA LEU A 944 14.60 14.25 3.52
C LEU A 944 14.53 14.39 1.98
N GLY A 945 13.47 13.89 1.34
CA GLY A 945 13.30 13.95 -0.12
C GLY A 945 14.27 13.06 -0.91
N LEU A 946 15.03 12.19 -0.25
CA LEU A 946 16.13 11.38 -0.83
C LEU A 946 15.67 10.18 -1.70
N ILE A 947 14.36 10.01 -1.91
CA ILE A 947 13.72 8.85 -2.59
C ILE A 947 14.10 8.66 -4.07
N ALA A 948 14.97 9.50 -4.65
CA ALA A 948 15.25 9.52 -6.09
C ALA A 948 16.58 8.87 -6.54
N SER A 949 17.63 8.76 -5.71
CA SER A 949 18.98 8.49 -6.26
C SER A 949 19.96 7.59 -5.50
N GLU A 950 19.81 7.31 -4.18
CA GLU A 950 20.94 6.74 -3.41
C GLU A 950 20.89 5.24 -3.05
N GLU A 951 19.72 4.59 -2.93
CA GLU A 951 19.63 3.19 -2.43
C GLU A 951 20.44 2.17 -3.25
N VAL A 952 20.62 2.40 -4.55
CA VAL A 952 21.39 1.49 -5.43
C VAL A 952 22.87 1.88 -5.49
N ALA A 953 23.24 3.10 -5.06
CA ALA A 953 24.60 3.60 -5.17
C ALA A 953 25.44 3.28 -3.92
N SER A 954 24.96 3.63 -2.71
CA SER A 954 25.75 3.48 -1.48
C SER A 954 26.04 2.02 -1.14
N ASP A 955 25.00 1.18 -1.18
CA ASP A 955 25.08 -0.23 -0.76
C ASP A 955 25.80 -1.11 -1.79
N ALA A 956 25.66 -0.79 -3.08
CA ALA A 956 26.36 -1.54 -4.13
C ALA A 956 27.85 -1.17 -4.21
N LEU A 957 28.22 0.10 -4.04
CA LEU A 957 29.63 0.51 -4.20
C LEU A 957 30.59 -0.11 -3.18
N LEU A 958 30.09 -0.51 -2.00
CA LEU A 958 30.90 -0.91 -0.83
C LEU A 958 30.54 -2.29 -0.26
N SER A 959 29.82 -3.14 -1.01
CA SER A 959 29.49 -4.50 -0.55
C SER A 959 30.75 -5.39 -0.48
N THR A 960 31.19 -5.71 0.74
CA THR A 960 32.37 -6.56 1.03
C THR A 960 32.06 -8.04 1.18
N SER A 961 30.93 -8.50 0.68
CA SER A 961 30.56 -9.92 0.73
C SER A 961 31.69 -10.79 0.14
N PHE A 962 32.14 -11.80 0.87
CA PHE A 962 33.10 -12.77 0.35
C PHE A 962 32.60 -13.42 -0.95
N ASP A 963 31.30 -13.68 -1.04
CA ASP A 963 30.68 -14.26 -2.23
C ASP A 963 30.80 -13.29 -3.44
N CYS A 964 30.76 -11.97 -3.20
CA CYS A 964 30.98 -10.96 -4.24
C CYS A 964 32.45 -10.77 -4.64
N LEU A 965 33.41 -11.04 -3.73
CA LEU A 965 34.84 -11.01 -4.05
C LEU A 965 35.27 -12.22 -4.88
N LEU A 966 34.65 -13.38 -4.62
CA LEU A 966 34.88 -14.63 -5.34
C LEU A 966 34.04 -14.76 -6.63
N GLY A 967 32.92 -14.03 -6.73
CA GLY A 967 31.94 -14.17 -7.82
C GLY A 967 31.07 -15.44 -7.71
N ALA A 968 31.19 -16.20 -6.62
CA ALA A 968 30.47 -17.42 -6.32
C ALA A 968 30.31 -17.57 -4.79
N ALA A 969 29.39 -18.42 -4.34
CA ALA A 969 29.19 -18.68 -2.91
C ALA A 969 30.47 -19.26 -2.27
N GLY A 970 31.12 -18.49 -1.40
CA GLY A 970 32.41 -18.86 -0.82
C GLY A 970 32.30 -20.05 0.12
N THR A 971 33.27 -20.97 0.04
CA THR A 971 33.37 -22.06 1.00
C THR A 971 33.79 -21.52 2.38
N ARG A 972 33.55 -22.31 3.42
CA ARG A 972 33.95 -21.95 4.80
C ARG A 972 35.47 -21.80 4.91
N TRP A 973 36.23 -22.55 4.10
CA TRP A 973 37.68 -22.46 3.99
C TRP A 973 38.13 -21.17 3.33
N ASP A 974 37.45 -20.71 2.27
CA ASP A 974 37.79 -19.42 1.63
C ASP A 974 37.62 -18.26 2.63
N ARG A 975 36.55 -18.30 3.43
CA ARG A 975 36.28 -17.29 4.47
C ARG A 975 37.34 -17.27 5.56
N LEU A 976 37.72 -18.44 6.10
CA LEU A 976 38.84 -18.54 7.04
C LEU A 976 40.15 -18.07 6.39
N GLY A 977 40.40 -18.47 5.14
CA GLY A 977 41.55 -18.03 4.34
C GLY A 977 41.60 -16.50 4.21
N PHE A 978 40.50 -15.84 3.89
CA PHE A 978 40.41 -14.38 3.81
C PHE A 978 40.61 -13.66 5.15
N GLN A 979 40.11 -14.23 6.25
CA GLN A 979 40.34 -13.66 7.59
C GLN A 979 41.78 -13.86 8.06
N ALA A 980 42.42 -14.98 7.70
CA ALA A 980 43.82 -15.27 7.98
C ALA A 980 44.81 -14.59 7.01
N PHE A 981 44.36 -14.22 5.80
CA PHE A 981 45.18 -13.60 4.76
C PHE A 981 45.77 -12.27 5.23
N HIS A 982 44.97 -11.42 5.85
CA HIS A 982 45.42 -10.12 6.35
C HIS A 982 46.54 -10.20 7.40
N PRO A 983 46.41 -10.93 8.52
CA PRO A 983 47.51 -11.06 9.47
C PRO A 983 48.72 -11.76 8.86
N ALA A 984 48.55 -12.77 7.98
CA ALA A 984 49.67 -13.43 7.31
C ALA A 984 50.43 -12.47 6.37
N LEU A 985 49.71 -11.72 5.52
CA LEU A 985 50.30 -10.72 4.62
C LEU A 985 51.02 -9.62 5.40
N LEU A 986 50.42 -9.12 6.48
CA LEU A 986 51.04 -8.08 7.31
C LEU A 986 52.29 -8.60 8.03
N LEU A 987 52.27 -9.83 8.57
CA LEU A 987 53.48 -10.46 9.13
C LEU A 987 54.59 -10.61 8.10
N ILE A 988 54.26 -10.99 6.84
CA ILE A 988 55.24 -11.05 5.74
C ILE A 988 55.80 -9.66 5.42
N ILE A 989 54.95 -8.63 5.30
CA ILE A 989 55.39 -7.25 5.03
C ILE A 989 56.29 -6.75 6.16
N PHE A 990 55.93 -6.98 7.43
CA PHE A 990 56.79 -6.61 8.56
C PHE A 990 58.12 -7.39 8.55
N ALA A 991 58.12 -8.70 8.28
CA ALA A 991 59.35 -9.48 8.18
C ALA A 991 60.27 -8.96 7.06
N LEU A 992 59.71 -8.57 5.91
CA LEU A 992 60.47 -7.98 4.80
C LEU A 992 61.03 -6.60 5.14
N MET A 993 60.25 -5.72 5.80
CA MET A 993 60.75 -4.42 6.24
C MET A 993 61.88 -4.56 7.28
N GLU A 994 61.77 -5.51 8.22
CA GLU A 994 62.80 -5.78 9.22
C GLU A 994 64.09 -6.38 8.61
N LEU A 995 63.97 -7.25 7.60
CA LEU A 995 65.12 -7.74 6.83
C LEU A 995 65.90 -6.60 6.16
N CYS A 996 65.22 -5.51 5.78
CA CYS A 996 65.87 -4.30 5.27
C CYS A 996 66.42 -3.37 6.37
N ALA A 997 65.94 -3.45 7.61
CA ALA A 997 66.26 -2.49 8.68
C ALA A 997 67.47 -2.89 9.56
N GLN A 998 67.90 -4.16 9.54
CA GLN A 998 69.11 -4.75 10.16
C GLN A 998 69.38 -4.56 11.67
N LYS A 999 68.79 -3.60 12.40
CA LYS A 999 69.23 -3.25 13.78
C LYS A 999 68.19 -3.32 14.91
N ALA A 1000 66.92 -3.63 14.67
CA ALA A 1000 65.86 -3.57 15.71
C ALA A 1000 64.89 -4.79 15.76
N PHE A 1001 65.29 -5.92 15.17
CA PHE A 1001 64.42 -7.06 14.81
C PHE A 1001 63.45 -7.54 15.92
N GLN A 1002 63.92 -7.71 17.16
CA GLN A 1002 63.11 -8.35 18.21
C GLN A 1002 62.00 -7.45 18.77
N ALA A 1003 62.19 -6.13 18.83
CA ALA A 1003 61.23 -5.22 19.46
C ALA A 1003 60.01 -4.97 18.58
N SER A 1004 60.27 -4.70 17.30
CA SER A 1004 59.26 -4.45 16.28
C SER A 1004 58.34 -5.67 16.11
N TRP A 1005 58.90 -6.89 16.07
CA TRP A 1005 58.15 -8.12 15.84
C TRP A 1005 57.12 -8.42 16.94
N VAL A 1006 57.51 -8.31 18.22
CA VAL A 1006 56.60 -8.56 19.35
C VAL A 1006 55.45 -7.55 19.35
N ARG A 1007 55.75 -6.26 19.16
CA ARG A 1007 54.73 -5.19 19.06
C ARG A 1007 53.76 -5.46 17.89
N CYS A 1008 54.26 -5.86 16.72
CA CYS A 1008 53.42 -6.18 15.57
C CYS A 1008 52.53 -7.41 15.83
N CYS A 1009 53.07 -8.51 16.37
CA CYS A 1009 52.30 -9.69 16.76
C CYS A 1009 51.16 -9.37 17.74
N ILE A 1010 51.40 -8.48 18.71
CA ILE A 1010 50.38 -8.00 19.67
C ILE A 1010 49.27 -7.22 18.95
N VAL A 1011 49.63 -6.24 18.11
CA VAL A 1011 48.64 -5.40 17.41
C VAL A 1011 47.80 -6.21 16.40
N LEU A 1012 48.45 -7.13 15.68
CA LEU A 1012 47.77 -8.06 14.76
C LEU A 1012 46.87 -9.03 15.53
N GLY A 1013 47.32 -9.56 16.68
CA GLY A 1013 46.49 -10.36 17.57
C GLY A 1013 45.23 -9.63 18.04
N ASN A 1014 45.36 -8.37 18.47
CA ASN A 1014 44.20 -7.57 18.91
C ASN A 1014 43.16 -7.34 17.79
N SER A 1015 43.64 -7.24 16.55
CA SER A 1015 42.85 -6.85 15.38
C SER A 1015 42.21 -8.04 14.66
N PHE A 1016 42.93 -9.15 14.54
CA PHE A 1016 42.54 -10.31 13.70
C PHE A 1016 42.16 -11.56 14.47
N LEU A 1017 42.54 -11.72 15.74
CA LEU A 1017 42.13 -12.90 16.52
C LEU A 1017 40.61 -12.98 16.71
N PRO A 1018 39.86 -11.89 16.98
CA PRO A 1018 38.39 -11.96 17.06
C PRO A 1018 37.71 -12.34 15.73
N PRO A 1019 38.07 -11.76 14.55
CA PRO A 1019 37.54 -12.22 13.26
C PRO A 1019 37.91 -13.66 12.88
N VAL A 1020 39.13 -14.12 13.16
CA VAL A 1020 39.55 -15.50 12.87
C VAL A 1020 38.82 -16.49 13.79
N PHE A 1021 38.66 -16.17 15.08
CA PHE A 1021 37.80 -16.92 16.00
C PHE A 1021 36.35 -16.99 15.51
N ALA A 1022 35.80 -15.86 15.05
CA ALA A 1022 34.46 -15.80 14.49
C ALA A 1022 34.33 -16.66 13.20
N ALA A 1023 35.36 -16.69 12.35
CA ALA A 1023 35.39 -17.59 11.19
C ALA A 1023 35.27 -19.07 11.62
N PHE A 1024 36.01 -19.51 12.64
CA PHE A 1024 35.86 -20.87 13.20
C PHE A 1024 34.45 -21.15 13.73
N LEU A 1025 33.74 -20.15 14.24
CA LEU A 1025 32.35 -20.29 14.66
C LEU A 1025 31.35 -20.32 13.48
N GLU A 1026 31.67 -19.86 12.26
CA GLU A 1026 30.74 -19.92 11.11
C GLU A 1026 30.33 -21.35 10.73
N TRP A 1027 31.11 -22.35 11.13
CA TRP A 1027 30.77 -23.76 10.91
C TRP A 1027 29.66 -24.29 11.82
N THR A 1028 29.45 -23.71 13.02
CA THR A 1028 28.60 -24.30 14.07
C THR A 1028 27.11 -23.94 14.05
N PRO A 1029 26.63 -22.75 13.63
CA PRO A 1029 25.22 -22.40 13.74
C PRO A 1029 24.37 -23.13 12.71
N CYS A 1030 23.48 -23.99 13.20
CA CYS A 1030 22.45 -24.66 12.40
C CYS A 1030 21.11 -23.93 12.53
N PHE A 1031 20.37 -23.85 11.43
CA PHE A 1031 19.01 -23.31 11.39
C PHE A 1031 18.05 -24.33 10.79
N HIS A 1032 16.75 -24.19 11.06
CA HIS A 1032 15.72 -25.06 10.50
C HIS A 1032 14.64 -24.23 9.79
N MET A 1033 14.13 -24.75 8.68
CA MET A 1033 13.09 -24.08 7.87
C MET A 1033 11.72 -24.71 8.03
N GLN A 1034 11.66 -26.01 8.33
CA GLN A 1034 10.44 -26.80 8.40
C GLN A 1034 10.56 -27.86 9.49
N LYS A 1035 9.41 -28.25 10.08
CA LYS A 1035 9.29 -29.42 10.95
C LYS A 1035 8.83 -30.61 10.09
N ARG A 1036 9.54 -31.74 10.15
CA ARG A 1036 9.15 -32.99 9.49
C ARG A 1036 7.92 -33.61 10.18
N GLU A 1037 7.30 -34.58 9.50
CA GLU A 1037 6.11 -35.28 10.00
C GLU A 1037 6.38 -36.13 11.26
N ASP A 1038 7.58 -36.69 11.38
CA ASP A 1038 8.10 -37.36 12.59
C ASP A 1038 8.34 -36.39 13.78
N GLY A 1039 8.21 -35.09 13.53
CA GLY A 1039 8.43 -34.02 14.49
C GLY A 1039 9.89 -33.57 14.65
N SER A 1040 10.82 -34.16 13.91
CA SER A 1040 12.20 -33.69 13.81
C SER A 1040 12.29 -32.41 12.96
N PHE A 1041 13.47 -31.79 12.92
CA PHE A 1041 13.74 -30.60 12.12
C PHE A 1041 14.88 -30.87 11.15
N ASP A 1042 14.64 -30.62 9.87
CA ASP A 1042 15.73 -30.53 8.90
C ASP A 1042 16.59 -29.31 9.24
N SER A 1043 17.81 -29.57 9.69
CA SER A 1043 18.77 -28.57 10.13
C SER A 1043 19.87 -28.40 9.08
N PHE A 1044 20.09 -27.16 8.69
CA PHE A 1044 21.04 -26.76 7.65
C PHE A 1044 22.10 -25.83 8.25
N SER A 1045 23.31 -25.82 7.69
CA SER A 1045 24.34 -24.87 8.11
C SER A 1045 23.97 -23.46 7.70
N SER A 1046 23.96 -22.51 8.65
CA SER A 1046 23.53 -21.11 8.39
C SER A 1046 24.35 -20.45 7.28
N TYR A 1047 25.65 -20.75 7.21
CA TYR A 1047 26.55 -20.16 6.24
C TYR A 1047 26.54 -20.91 4.90
N LYS A 1048 26.42 -22.25 4.91
CA LYS A 1048 26.25 -23.07 3.70
C LYS A 1048 24.89 -23.79 3.72
N THR A 1049 23.87 -23.05 3.31
CA THR A 1049 22.43 -23.33 3.50
C THR A 1049 21.90 -24.57 2.76
N GLN A 1050 22.69 -25.14 1.84
CA GLN A 1050 22.39 -26.40 1.15
C GLN A 1050 22.95 -27.65 1.86
N GLU A 1051 23.86 -27.48 2.83
CA GLU A 1051 24.43 -28.61 3.59
C GLU A 1051 23.60 -28.89 4.85
N SER A 1052 23.21 -30.15 5.04
CA SER A 1052 22.65 -30.63 6.30
C SER A 1052 23.68 -30.53 7.42
N CYS A 1053 23.22 -30.25 8.65
CA CYS A 1053 24.07 -30.25 9.84
C CYS A 1053 24.39 -31.68 10.31
N ASN A 1054 25.32 -32.35 9.63
CA ASN A 1054 25.84 -33.64 10.05
C ASN A 1054 26.76 -33.46 11.28
N HIS A 1055 26.30 -33.92 12.45
CA HIS A 1055 26.86 -33.58 13.76
C HIS A 1055 28.32 -33.95 14.01
N VAL A 1056 28.87 -34.98 13.35
CA VAL A 1056 30.16 -35.59 13.77
C VAL A 1056 31.39 -34.82 13.29
N MET A 1057 31.59 -34.68 11.96
CA MET A 1057 32.75 -33.94 11.42
C MET A 1057 32.54 -32.43 11.40
N GLY A 1058 31.29 -31.96 11.43
CA GLY A 1058 30.98 -30.53 11.36
C GLY A 1058 31.30 -29.73 12.63
N PHE A 1059 31.50 -30.39 13.77
CA PHE A 1059 31.62 -29.73 15.08
C PHE A 1059 33.02 -29.78 15.71
N SER A 1060 33.78 -30.86 15.51
CA SER A 1060 35.07 -31.10 16.18
C SER A 1060 36.16 -30.08 15.81
N MET A 1061 36.39 -29.83 14.52
CA MET A 1061 37.37 -28.86 14.03
C MET A 1061 37.04 -27.41 14.44
N PRO A 1062 35.78 -26.93 14.27
CA PRO A 1062 35.34 -25.64 14.80
C PRO A 1062 35.53 -25.49 16.29
N LEU A 1063 35.16 -26.51 17.08
CA LEU A 1063 35.31 -26.50 18.53
C LEU A 1063 36.78 -26.41 18.93
N LEU A 1064 37.66 -27.20 18.32
CA LEU A 1064 39.10 -27.19 18.59
C LEU A 1064 39.74 -25.85 18.24
N GLY A 1065 39.46 -25.31 17.04
CA GLY A 1065 39.98 -24.01 16.60
C GLY A 1065 39.44 -22.86 17.46
N SER A 1066 38.16 -22.90 17.81
CA SER A 1066 37.52 -21.91 18.70
C SER A 1066 38.12 -21.95 20.11
N LEU A 1067 38.30 -23.15 20.69
CA LEU A 1067 38.90 -23.33 22.01
C LEU A 1067 40.37 -22.86 22.03
N LEU A 1068 41.14 -23.21 21.01
CA LEU A 1068 42.53 -22.82 20.85
C LEU A 1068 42.69 -21.29 20.76
N LEU A 1069 41.84 -20.60 20.03
CA LEU A 1069 41.91 -19.14 19.90
C LEU A 1069 41.35 -18.42 21.13
N LEU A 1070 40.22 -18.88 21.67
CA LEU A 1070 39.53 -18.25 22.79
C LEU A 1070 40.28 -18.39 24.12
N LEU A 1071 40.91 -19.53 24.37
CA LEU A 1071 41.75 -19.74 25.55
C LEU A 1071 43.20 -19.38 25.26
N GLY A 1072 43.77 -19.90 24.17
CA GLY A 1072 45.19 -19.75 23.85
C GLY A 1072 45.60 -18.30 23.59
N GLY A 1073 44.78 -17.47 22.95
CA GLY A 1073 45.09 -16.05 22.72
C GLY A 1073 45.22 -15.24 24.02
N PRO A 1074 44.16 -15.14 24.83
CA PRO A 1074 44.20 -14.43 26.12
C PRO A 1074 45.20 -15.04 27.12
N LEU A 1075 45.37 -16.37 27.14
CA LEU A 1075 46.37 -17.04 27.98
C LEU A 1075 47.80 -16.72 27.53
N TYR A 1076 48.07 -16.75 26.22
CA TYR A 1076 49.37 -16.36 25.66
C TYR A 1076 49.71 -14.92 26.04
N TRP A 1077 48.76 -13.99 25.96
CA TRP A 1077 48.95 -12.61 26.41
C TRP A 1077 49.17 -12.50 27.92
N ALA A 1078 48.42 -13.24 28.74
CA ALA A 1078 48.62 -13.23 30.20
C ALA A 1078 50.01 -13.80 30.59
N VAL A 1079 50.45 -14.87 29.93
CA VAL A 1079 51.79 -15.45 30.11
C VAL A 1079 52.89 -14.52 29.60
N LEU A 1080 52.68 -13.84 28.46
CA LEU A 1080 53.60 -12.86 27.91
C LEU A 1080 53.76 -11.65 28.86
N VAL A 1081 52.65 -11.08 29.35
CA VAL A 1081 52.67 -9.99 30.35
C VAL A 1081 53.36 -10.44 31.64
N SER A 1082 53.11 -11.67 32.10
CA SER A 1082 53.76 -12.22 33.30
C SER A 1082 55.27 -12.37 33.13
N ARG A 1083 55.72 -13.00 32.03
CA ARG A 1083 57.15 -13.20 31.72
C ARG A 1083 57.91 -11.93 31.35
N SER A 1084 57.20 -10.91 30.87
CA SER A 1084 57.81 -9.63 30.48
C SER A 1084 58.31 -8.78 31.66
N ARG A 1085 57.92 -9.12 32.91
CA ARG A 1085 58.24 -8.32 34.09
C ARG A 1085 59.74 -8.12 34.29
N ASP A 1086 60.53 -9.12 33.89
CA ASP A 1086 61.99 -9.12 34.01
C ASP A 1086 62.71 -8.54 32.76
N TRP A 1087 61.97 -7.98 31.78
CA TRP A 1087 62.57 -7.49 30.53
C TRP A 1087 63.10 -6.05 30.68
N PRO A 1088 64.37 -5.77 30.36
CA PRO A 1088 64.99 -4.46 30.63
C PRO A 1088 64.35 -3.28 29.87
N GLN A 1089 63.77 -3.51 28.68
CA GLN A 1089 63.02 -2.49 27.93
C GLN A 1089 61.51 -2.85 27.81
N ARG A 1090 60.92 -3.46 28.86
CA ARG A 1090 59.53 -3.96 28.87
C ARG A 1090 58.49 -3.02 28.23
N LYS A 1091 58.55 -1.72 28.52
CA LYS A 1091 57.65 -0.69 27.96
C LYS A 1091 57.77 -0.54 26.44
N GLU A 1092 58.93 -0.80 25.85
CA GLU A 1092 59.15 -0.71 24.41
C GLU A 1092 58.53 -1.90 23.68
N TYR A 1093 58.78 -3.12 24.18
CA TYR A 1093 58.26 -4.37 23.59
C TYR A 1093 56.74 -4.51 23.72
N ILE A 1094 56.20 -4.29 24.93
CA ILE A 1094 54.80 -4.61 25.26
C ILE A 1094 54.03 -3.44 25.85
N GLY A 1095 54.53 -2.21 25.75
CA GLY A 1095 53.85 -1.01 26.27
C GLY A 1095 52.40 -0.90 25.84
N PHE A 1096 52.07 -1.31 24.61
CA PHE A 1096 50.67 -1.36 24.15
C PHE A 1096 49.74 -2.24 25.02
N LEU A 1097 50.23 -3.32 25.62
CA LEU A 1097 49.45 -4.18 26.52
C LEU A 1097 49.33 -3.60 27.94
N ILE A 1098 50.39 -2.98 28.45
CA ILE A 1098 50.51 -2.62 29.88
C ILE A 1098 50.33 -1.12 30.20
N ALA A 1099 50.41 -0.24 29.19
CA ALA A 1099 50.34 1.21 29.38
C ALA A 1099 49.03 1.64 30.05
N GLY A 1100 49.16 2.48 31.08
CA GLY A 1100 48.05 2.99 31.87
C GLY A 1100 47.30 1.99 32.77
N TYR A 1101 47.63 0.70 32.80
CA TYR A 1101 47.09 -0.26 33.78
C TYR A 1101 47.88 -0.24 35.10
N SER A 1102 47.23 -0.61 36.20
CA SER A 1102 47.89 -0.83 37.50
C SER A 1102 48.79 -2.07 37.43
N ASP A 1103 49.86 -2.10 38.23
CA ASP A 1103 50.92 -3.14 38.11
C ASP A 1103 50.42 -4.57 38.45
N HIS A 1104 49.25 -4.66 39.12
CA HIS A 1104 48.54 -5.91 39.42
C HIS A 1104 47.43 -6.25 38.41
N CYS A 1105 47.06 -5.33 37.51
CA CYS A 1105 46.01 -5.48 36.50
C CYS A 1105 46.52 -5.46 35.05
N GLU A 1106 47.83 -5.58 34.83
CA GLU A 1106 48.46 -5.56 33.50
C GLU A 1106 47.93 -6.64 32.53
N TRP A 1107 47.36 -7.72 33.08
CA TRP A 1107 46.70 -8.79 32.33
C TRP A 1107 45.30 -8.41 31.81
N TRP A 1108 44.75 -7.26 32.20
CA TRP A 1108 43.38 -6.84 31.85
C TRP A 1108 43.15 -6.70 30.34
N GLU A 1109 44.18 -6.36 29.56
CA GLU A 1109 44.08 -6.32 28.10
C GLU A 1109 43.73 -7.71 27.51
N SER A 1110 44.11 -8.82 28.15
CA SER A 1110 43.64 -10.17 27.79
C SER A 1110 42.14 -10.34 27.98
N THR A 1111 41.57 -9.74 29.04
CA THR A 1111 40.11 -9.72 29.28
C THR A 1111 39.39 -8.85 28.27
N VAL A 1112 39.98 -7.71 27.85
CA VAL A 1112 39.47 -6.88 26.77
C VAL A 1112 39.48 -7.63 25.42
N LEU A 1113 40.55 -8.39 25.12
CA LEU A 1113 40.60 -9.27 23.94
C LEU A 1113 39.54 -10.37 24.00
N LEU A 1114 39.42 -11.06 25.13
CA LEU A 1114 38.40 -12.10 25.35
C LEU A 1114 36.99 -11.55 25.14
N ARG A 1115 36.69 -10.37 25.68
CA ARG A 1115 35.41 -9.65 25.46
C ARG A 1115 35.15 -9.43 23.97
N LYS A 1116 36.13 -8.91 23.21
CA LYS A 1116 36.00 -8.70 21.75
C LYS A 1116 35.78 -10.01 20.99
N ALA A 1117 36.50 -11.07 21.33
CA ALA A 1117 36.35 -12.39 20.74
C ALA A 1117 34.92 -12.94 20.98
N LEU A 1118 34.46 -12.95 22.23
CA LEU A 1118 33.12 -13.40 22.60
C LEU A 1118 32.01 -12.60 21.92
N LEU A 1119 32.14 -11.26 21.85
CA LEU A 1119 31.17 -10.41 21.14
C LEU A 1119 31.11 -10.71 19.64
N THR A 1120 32.26 -10.85 18.98
CA THR A 1120 32.31 -11.16 17.54
C THR A 1120 31.78 -12.58 17.27
N GLY A 1121 32.11 -13.53 18.15
CA GLY A 1121 31.59 -14.90 18.09
C GLY A 1121 30.08 -14.99 18.29
N ALA A 1122 29.51 -14.21 19.21
CA ALA A 1122 28.06 -14.15 19.42
C ALA A 1122 27.31 -13.71 18.15
N MET A 1123 27.84 -12.71 17.42
CA MET A 1123 27.26 -12.23 16.15
C MET A 1123 27.21 -13.31 15.07
N VAL A 1124 28.21 -14.21 15.02
CA VAL A 1124 28.27 -15.33 14.07
C VAL A 1124 27.39 -16.50 14.52
N LEU A 1125 27.43 -16.85 15.81
CA LEU A 1125 26.63 -17.92 16.39
C LEU A 1125 25.13 -17.66 16.33
N LEU A 1126 24.73 -16.39 16.43
CA LEU A 1126 23.34 -15.96 16.51
C LEU A 1126 23.05 -14.89 15.44
N PRO A 1127 22.97 -15.26 14.14
CA PRO A 1127 22.72 -14.31 13.06
C PRO A 1127 21.48 -13.46 13.29
N VAL A 1128 21.61 -12.15 13.08
CA VAL A 1128 20.61 -11.15 13.47
C VAL A 1128 19.26 -11.36 12.79
N SER A 1129 19.23 -11.80 11.54
CA SER A 1129 17.96 -12.10 10.85
C SER A 1129 17.18 -13.24 11.53
N TYR A 1130 17.88 -14.24 12.08
CA TYR A 1130 17.30 -15.49 12.57
C TYR A 1130 17.04 -15.50 14.08
N ALA A 1131 18.02 -15.10 14.90
CA ALA A 1131 17.97 -15.20 16.36
C ALA A 1131 18.31 -13.88 17.10
N PRO A 1132 17.74 -12.71 16.72
CA PRO A 1132 18.21 -11.43 17.22
C PRO A 1132 17.97 -11.22 18.72
N ILE A 1133 16.92 -11.80 19.31
CA ILE A 1133 16.68 -11.69 20.77
C ILE A 1133 17.78 -12.44 21.52
N SER A 1134 18.10 -13.67 21.11
CA SER A 1134 19.17 -14.48 21.70
C SER A 1134 20.53 -13.77 21.59
N LEU A 1135 20.81 -13.13 20.45
CA LEU A 1135 22.01 -12.34 20.24
C LEU A 1135 22.13 -11.19 21.24
N VAL A 1136 21.07 -10.40 21.44
CA VAL A 1136 21.07 -9.28 22.39
C VAL A 1136 21.22 -9.78 23.82
N ILE A 1137 20.58 -10.89 24.19
CA ILE A 1137 20.74 -11.52 25.51
C ILE A 1137 22.20 -11.96 25.73
N MET A 1138 22.79 -12.70 24.78
CA MET A 1138 24.18 -13.14 24.88
C MET A 1138 25.15 -11.96 24.96
N THR A 1139 24.93 -10.92 24.14
CA THR A 1139 25.68 -9.67 24.18
C THR A 1139 25.56 -8.98 25.54
N ALA A 1140 24.35 -8.93 26.12
CA ALA A 1140 24.11 -8.36 27.45
C ALA A 1140 24.81 -9.17 28.56
N CYS A 1141 24.83 -10.50 28.49
CA CYS A 1141 25.58 -11.32 29.44
C CYS A 1141 27.10 -11.05 29.36
N ILE A 1142 27.67 -10.96 28.15
CA ILE A 1142 29.10 -10.66 27.94
C ILE A 1142 29.43 -9.25 28.46
N MET A 1143 28.61 -8.25 28.14
CA MET A 1143 28.82 -6.87 28.57
C MET A 1143 28.60 -6.68 30.07
N LEU A 1144 27.67 -7.42 30.69
CA LEU A 1144 27.47 -7.43 32.14
C LEU A 1144 28.66 -8.04 32.87
N ALA A 1145 29.17 -9.19 32.41
CA ALA A 1145 30.36 -9.81 32.98
C ALA A 1145 31.58 -8.88 32.89
N ALA A 1146 31.76 -8.20 31.75
CA ALA A 1146 32.80 -7.19 31.57
C ALA A 1146 32.62 -5.98 32.51
N LEU A 1147 31.40 -5.47 32.67
CA LEU A 1147 31.08 -4.36 33.58
C LEU A 1147 31.35 -4.74 35.04
N VAL A 1148 30.90 -5.91 35.49
CA VAL A 1148 31.14 -6.41 36.85
C VAL A 1148 32.63 -6.57 37.11
N GLY A 1149 33.37 -7.19 36.20
CA GLY A 1149 34.83 -7.31 36.32
C GLY A 1149 35.53 -5.94 36.39
N HIS A 1150 35.14 -4.99 35.52
CA HIS A 1150 35.72 -3.64 35.49
C HIS A 1150 35.46 -2.87 36.79
N LEU A 1151 34.23 -2.93 37.32
CA LEU A 1151 33.85 -2.26 38.56
C LEU A 1151 34.53 -2.87 39.80
N ALA A 1152 34.75 -4.19 39.79
CA ALA A 1152 35.43 -4.90 40.88
C ALA A 1152 36.95 -4.67 40.90
N ILE A 1153 37.59 -4.62 39.73
CA ILE A 1153 39.05 -4.59 39.59
C ILE A 1153 39.62 -3.18 39.41
N ARG A 1154 38.89 -2.27 38.75
CA ARG A 1154 39.32 -0.89 38.44
C ARG A 1154 40.74 -0.81 37.85
N PRO A 1155 40.97 -1.45 36.69
CA PRO A 1155 42.29 -1.84 36.20
C PRO A 1155 43.23 -0.68 35.82
N TYR A 1156 42.72 0.54 35.58
CA TYR A 1156 43.55 1.66 35.15
C TYR A 1156 44.22 2.40 36.33
N LYS A 1157 45.43 2.91 36.11
CA LYS A 1157 46.11 3.85 37.02
C LYS A 1157 45.39 5.19 37.08
N ASP A 1158 44.90 5.68 35.94
CA ASP A 1158 44.14 6.92 35.87
C ASP A 1158 42.67 6.68 36.25
N SER A 1159 42.23 7.28 37.36
CA SER A 1159 40.84 7.19 37.84
C SER A 1159 39.84 7.68 36.78
N PHE A 1160 40.21 8.66 35.96
CA PHE A 1160 39.38 9.13 34.85
C PHE A 1160 39.09 8.01 33.84
N MET A 1161 40.09 7.19 33.51
CA MET A 1161 39.92 6.08 32.57
C MET A 1161 39.04 4.96 33.14
N ASN A 1162 39.18 4.67 34.44
CA ASN A 1162 38.26 3.75 35.15
C ASN A 1162 36.80 4.23 35.09
N VAL A 1163 36.55 5.52 35.34
CA VAL A 1163 35.22 6.12 35.26
C VAL A 1163 34.70 6.12 33.81
N LEU A 1164 35.56 6.41 32.83
CA LEU A 1164 35.20 6.47 31.41
C LEU A 1164 34.78 5.11 30.85
N GLU A 1165 35.62 4.06 30.98
CA GLU A 1165 35.23 2.72 30.51
C GLU A 1165 34.02 2.18 31.31
N GLY A 1166 33.98 2.41 32.62
CA GLY A 1166 32.84 1.99 33.46
C GLY A 1166 31.52 2.63 33.00
N SER A 1167 31.56 3.92 32.64
CA SER A 1167 30.40 4.66 32.13
C SER A 1167 29.98 4.18 30.74
N VAL A 1168 30.94 3.92 29.84
CA VAL A 1168 30.66 3.38 28.49
C VAL A 1168 30.07 1.96 28.57
N LEU A 1169 30.59 1.08 29.45
CA LEU A 1169 30.04 -0.25 29.68
C LEU A 1169 28.63 -0.18 30.31
N THR A 1170 28.41 0.71 31.28
CA THR A 1170 27.09 0.92 31.90
C THR A 1170 26.06 1.42 30.87
N TYR A 1171 26.44 2.42 30.06
CA TYR A 1171 25.61 2.91 28.97
C TYR A 1171 25.28 1.80 27.96
N SER A 1172 26.27 0.97 27.60
CA SER A 1172 26.09 -0.15 26.68
C SER A 1172 25.07 -1.16 27.21
N MET A 1173 25.08 -1.45 28.51
CA MET A 1173 24.07 -2.29 29.15
C MET A 1173 22.66 -1.69 29.09
N VAL A 1174 22.51 -0.39 29.36
CA VAL A 1174 21.21 0.31 29.25
C VAL A 1174 20.70 0.28 27.80
N ALA A 1175 21.57 0.52 26.82
CA ALA A 1175 21.24 0.45 25.40
C ALA A 1175 20.80 -0.97 24.96
N LEU A 1176 21.39 -2.04 25.50
CA LEU A 1176 20.94 -3.42 25.25
C LEU A 1176 19.57 -3.70 25.88
N ILE A 1177 19.32 -3.24 27.10
CA ILE A 1177 18.00 -3.37 27.76
C ILE A 1177 16.91 -2.63 26.94
N MET A 1178 17.20 -1.42 26.46
CA MET A 1178 16.30 -0.69 25.57
C MET A 1178 16.09 -1.42 24.23
N THR A 1179 17.13 -2.06 23.69
CA THR A 1179 17.02 -2.89 22.47
C THR A 1179 16.11 -4.11 22.70
N LEU A 1180 16.27 -4.83 23.83
CA LEU A 1180 15.37 -5.92 24.22
C LEU A 1180 13.91 -5.45 24.35
N TYR A 1181 13.69 -4.28 24.95
CA TYR A 1181 12.36 -3.69 25.06
C TYR A 1181 11.72 -3.43 23.69
N LEU A 1182 12.46 -2.82 22.76
CA LEU A 1182 12.00 -2.56 21.39
C LEU A 1182 11.59 -3.85 20.66
N MET A 1183 12.36 -4.93 20.87
CA MET A 1183 12.11 -6.25 20.29
C MET A 1183 10.93 -7.02 20.90
N SER A 1184 10.59 -6.77 22.17
CA SER A 1184 9.51 -7.47 22.88
C SER A 1184 8.14 -7.24 22.22
N LYS A 1185 7.34 -8.27 21.93
CA LYS A 1185 6.14 -8.08 21.07
C LYS A 1185 4.88 -7.52 21.76
N ASN A 1186 4.82 -7.48 23.10
CA ASN A 1186 3.53 -7.76 23.75
C ASN A 1186 2.79 -6.61 24.47
N TRP A 1187 3.37 -5.44 24.82
CA TRP A 1187 2.77 -4.58 25.88
C TRP A 1187 2.38 -3.11 25.58
N THR A 1188 2.74 -2.49 24.46
CA THR A 1188 2.09 -1.25 23.93
C THR A 1188 2.77 -0.81 22.62
N SER A 1189 2.01 -0.34 21.63
CA SER A 1189 2.61 0.12 20.36
C SER A 1189 3.12 1.57 20.39
N THR A 1190 2.60 2.41 21.29
CA THR A 1190 2.78 3.87 21.21
C THR A 1190 4.16 4.33 21.65
N ASN A 1191 4.77 3.68 22.65
CA ASN A 1191 5.99 4.18 23.29
C ASN A 1191 7.28 3.74 22.59
N LYS A 1192 7.25 2.68 21.79
CA LYS A 1192 8.47 2.11 21.19
C LYS A 1192 9.15 3.02 20.17
N VAL A 1193 8.39 3.82 19.42
CA VAL A 1193 8.97 4.78 18.46
C VAL A 1193 9.80 5.83 19.21
N VAL A 1194 9.33 6.28 20.37
CA VAL A 1194 10.06 7.22 21.23
C VAL A 1194 11.33 6.56 21.77
N VAL A 1195 11.25 5.34 22.30
CA VAL A 1195 12.44 4.60 22.81
C VAL A 1195 13.46 4.36 21.70
N PHE A 1196 13.03 4.07 20.47
CA PHE A 1196 13.91 3.91 19.31
C PHE A 1196 14.63 5.22 18.97
N ILE A 1197 13.92 6.35 18.91
CA ILE A 1197 14.51 7.67 18.64
C ILE A 1197 15.49 8.05 19.75
N VAL A 1198 15.12 7.87 21.02
CA VAL A 1198 15.99 8.12 22.18
C VAL A 1198 17.28 7.30 22.10
N LEU A 1199 17.18 6.00 21.78
CA LEU A 1199 18.34 5.10 21.69
C LEU A 1199 19.28 5.46 20.53
N VAL A 1200 18.75 5.84 19.36
CA VAL A 1200 19.56 6.27 18.21
C VAL A 1200 20.26 7.60 18.52
N LEU A 1201 19.54 8.57 19.10
CA LEU A 1201 20.12 9.86 19.49
C LEU A 1201 21.15 9.70 20.61
N SER A 1202 20.89 8.89 21.64
CA SER A 1202 21.85 8.67 22.73
C SER A 1202 23.12 7.97 22.24
N ASN A 1203 23.03 7.02 21.30
CA ASN A 1203 24.20 6.41 20.69
C ASN A 1203 25.04 7.45 19.91
N ALA A 1204 24.38 8.30 19.11
CA ALA A 1204 25.07 9.35 18.36
C ALA A 1204 25.74 10.39 19.28
N VAL A 1205 25.04 10.84 20.33
CA VAL A 1205 25.58 11.78 21.33
C VAL A 1205 26.77 11.17 22.07
N THR A 1206 26.70 9.90 22.49
CA THR A 1206 27.83 9.21 23.16
C THR A 1206 29.04 9.08 22.24
N CYS A 1207 28.85 8.72 20.95
CA CYS A 1207 29.93 8.71 19.97
C CYS A 1207 30.59 10.09 19.81
N ILE A 1208 29.80 11.16 19.69
CA ILE A 1208 30.31 12.53 19.56
C ILE A 1208 31.04 12.96 20.84
N ALA A 1209 30.48 12.67 22.02
CA ALA A 1209 31.10 13.00 23.30
C ALA A 1209 32.47 12.33 23.47
N LEU A 1210 32.59 11.04 23.13
CA LEU A 1210 33.87 10.33 23.18
C LEU A 1210 34.88 10.91 22.19
N LEU A 1211 34.47 11.27 20.97
CA LEU A 1211 35.33 11.94 19.99
C LEU A 1211 35.79 13.33 20.47
N VAL A 1212 34.90 14.11 21.08
CA VAL A 1212 35.24 15.42 21.66
C VAL A 1212 36.22 15.27 22.82
N VAL A 1213 36.00 14.32 23.74
CA VAL A 1213 36.95 14.02 24.83
C VAL A 1213 38.32 13.62 24.27
N PHE A 1214 38.36 12.75 23.27
CA PHE A 1214 39.60 12.36 22.60
C PHE A 1214 40.33 13.55 21.96
N LEU A 1215 39.61 14.40 21.21
CA LEU A 1215 40.19 15.60 20.59
C LEU A 1215 40.70 16.60 21.63
N LEU A 1216 39.96 16.83 22.73
CA LEU A 1216 40.40 17.71 23.82
C LEU A 1216 41.67 17.20 24.50
N VAL A 1217 41.81 15.89 24.67
CA VAL A 1217 43.00 15.26 25.26
C VAL A 1217 44.18 15.31 24.30
N ALA A 1218 43.96 15.06 23.01
CA ALA A 1218 44.98 15.23 21.97
C ALA A 1218 45.49 16.67 21.88
N LEU A 1219 44.59 17.67 21.91
CA LEU A 1219 44.93 19.09 21.86
C LEU A 1219 45.58 19.64 23.13
N ARG A 1220 45.38 18.98 24.29
CA ARG A 1220 46.14 19.30 25.52
C ARG A 1220 47.56 18.77 25.43
N GLY A 1221 47.73 17.52 24.97
CA GLY A 1221 49.06 16.90 24.80
C GLY A 1221 49.97 17.64 23.80
N THR A 1222 49.41 18.34 22.81
CA THR A 1222 50.23 19.21 21.93
C THR A 1222 50.65 20.52 22.62
N LYS A 1223 49.81 21.09 23.49
CA LYS A 1223 50.14 22.31 24.23
C LYS A 1223 51.19 22.10 25.31
N GLU A 1224 51.12 20.99 26.03
CA GLU A 1224 52.11 20.65 27.06
C GLU A 1224 53.50 20.51 26.44
N LYS A 1225 53.62 19.80 25.30
CA LYS A 1225 54.87 19.71 24.53
C LYS A 1225 55.40 21.06 24.07
N SER A 1226 54.57 21.90 23.44
CA SER A 1226 55.00 23.23 22.98
C SER A 1226 55.36 24.20 24.12
N ALA A 1227 54.97 23.91 25.37
CA ALA A 1227 55.35 24.69 26.56
C ALA A 1227 56.60 24.13 27.28
N GLU A 1228 57.02 22.91 26.94
CA GLU A 1228 58.25 22.28 27.42
C GLU A 1228 59.40 22.45 26.42
N GLU A 1229 59.08 22.68 25.14
CA GLU A 1229 60.00 23.09 24.07
C GLU A 1229 60.29 24.61 24.04
N SER A 1230 59.59 25.43 24.84
CA SER A 1230 59.69 26.90 24.88
C SER A 1230 60.29 27.45 26.17
#